data_AF-A0AAP6BJB9-F1
#
_entry.id   AF-A0AAP6BJB9-F1
#
_cell.length_a   1.000
_cell.length_b   1.000
_cell.length_c   1.000
_cell.angle_alpha   90.00
_cell.angle_beta   90.00
_cell.angle_gamma   90.00
#
_symmetry.space_group_name_H-M   'P 1'
#
loop_
_entity.id
_entity.type
_entity.pdbx_description
1 polymer ?
#
loop_
_entity_poly.entity_id
_entity_poly.type
_entity_poly.pdbx_seq_one_letter_code
_entity_poly.pdbx_strand_id
1 'polypeptide(L)'
;MTAARPLLPLPLDKVSLGPGLLADKRQLMLDHARGYDVNRLLQVFRANAGLATLGAVAPGGWEGLDGEANGNLRGHYTGHFLTMLSQAYASTGDEVYAEKIRTIVGALTESREALRRAPQVLSVQGRFGTAAENVRGSYQYVELPAQVLGDASSVTLAAWIRPTHEGSWARVFDFGDDTTRYLYLAARNAAGVPRFAITTSGAGGEQGIDGTAALPLDRWSHLAVTIGGGVGTLYVNGQAVGRSSALTLTPAALGTLANNWLGRSNYSGDPVFAGAFGGFDVWSRALTAAEITGLQSGRGSGDLASYRCDETSGSTFADSSGRGLTATLRRTWGSPSHAGFLAAYPETQFIQLESMTASDYSKVWAPYYTAHKILRGLLDAYAATGDARALDLAGGMADWMHSRLSKLPGATLQRMWGLFSSGEFGGIVEALCDLYDLTGKGEHLALARLFDLDRLIDACAANTDVLDGLHANQHIPIFTGYLRLYDATGEERYLAAARNFWDMVVPHRMYSIGGTSDAEFWRARDVVAGAISGASAESCCAYNMLKLSRALFLHAQDAKYMDYYERALFNQVLGSKRDVADAEKPLVTYFLGLNPGHVRDYTPKQGTTCCEGTGLESATKYQDTVYFVAADGSSLYVNLFSPSTLEWAAKGVRVVQDTAFPFEQGTTLTVRGGGLFEMRLRVPVWAVDGFRVFVNGQAVSGSPMPGSYFGVSREWRDGDVVRVEVPFRMRVERTPDDSSVQAVFYGPVNLVARSASTSYLSVALYRNSALSGDLVSSFTAVEGKPLHFSLGGVEFAPFFEGTAEPSHVYVQVADPVKGDGSSLLDEV
;
A
#
# COMPACT_ATOMS: atom_id res chain seq x y z
N MET A 1 12.91 28.54 -13.60
CA MET A 1 14.14 28.56 -12.78
C MET A 1 13.86 27.63 -11.61
N THR A 2 14.69 26.59 -11.41
CA THR A 2 14.54 25.67 -10.27
C THR A 2 14.98 26.36 -8.99
N ALA A 3 14.21 26.25 -7.90
CA ALA A 3 14.63 26.76 -6.60
C ALA A 3 15.80 25.89 -6.10
N ALA A 4 16.97 26.48 -5.86
CA ALA A 4 18.11 25.73 -5.35
C ALA A 4 17.86 25.36 -3.88
N ARG A 5 17.95 24.07 -3.54
CA ARG A 5 17.84 23.63 -2.15
C ARG A 5 19.13 23.98 -1.38
N PRO A 6 19.04 24.63 -0.22
CA PRO A 6 20.22 24.99 0.58
C PRO A 6 20.89 23.76 1.22
N LEU A 7 20.14 22.70 1.52
CA LEU A 7 20.66 21.43 2.02
C LEU A 7 20.44 20.29 1.02
N LEU A 8 21.40 19.37 0.97
CA LEU A 8 21.32 18.14 0.19
C LEU A 8 21.13 16.93 1.11
N PRO A 9 20.14 16.07 0.82
CA PRO A 9 20.05 14.77 1.47
C PRO A 9 21.22 13.88 1.02
N LEU A 10 21.65 12.98 1.91
CA LEU A 10 22.68 12.00 1.59
C LEU A 10 22.03 10.69 1.12
N PRO A 11 22.56 10.04 0.06
CA PRO A 11 22.13 8.71 -0.34
C PRO A 11 22.39 7.67 0.76
N LEU A 12 21.63 6.58 0.76
CA LEU A 12 21.70 5.55 1.80
C LEU A 12 23.05 4.84 1.91
N ASP A 13 23.82 4.77 0.82
CA ASP A 13 25.16 4.17 0.78
C ASP A 13 26.22 5.07 1.44
N LYS A 14 25.89 6.33 1.72
CA LYS A 14 26.81 7.29 2.37
C LYS A 14 26.69 7.29 3.88
N VAL A 15 25.66 6.66 4.44
CA VAL A 15 25.46 6.55 5.88
C VAL A 15 25.23 5.10 6.27
N SER A 16 26.19 4.49 6.95
CA SER A 16 26.05 3.15 7.51
C SER A 16 25.62 3.23 8.97
N LEU A 17 24.62 2.45 9.38
CA LEU A 17 24.27 2.30 10.80
C LEU A 17 25.28 1.39 11.49
N GLY A 18 25.71 1.78 12.69
CA GLY A 18 26.43 0.91 13.62
C GLY A 18 25.47 0.09 14.49
N PRO A 19 25.99 -0.83 15.32
CA PRO A 19 25.17 -1.66 16.21
C PRO A 19 24.30 -0.80 17.14
N GLY A 20 23.00 -1.11 17.23
CA GLY A 20 22.06 -0.39 18.09
C GLY A 20 20.61 -0.46 17.58
N LEU A 21 19.70 0.20 18.29
CA LEU A 21 18.25 0.09 18.11
C LEU A 21 17.78 0.23 16.65
N LEU A 22 18.27 1.24 15.93
CA LEU A 22 17.87 1.46 14.53
C LEU A 22 18.38 0.34 13.61
N ALA A 23 19.60 -0.14 13.82
CA ALA A 23 20.16 -1.24 13.03
C ALA A 23 19.41 -2.55 13.28
N ASP A 24 19.09 -2.85 14.55
CA ASP A 24 18.38 -4.07 14.94
C ASP A 24 16.97 -4.11 14.33
N LYS A 25 16.22 -3.01 14.45
CA LYS A 25 14.89 -2.86 13.83
C LYS A 25 14.94 -2.97 12.31
N ARG A 26 15.95 -2.36 11.69
CA ARG A 26 16.16 -2.44 10.24
C ARG A 26 16.49 -3.86 9.78
N GLN A 27 17.29 -4.60 10.56
CA GLN A 27 17.66 -5.96 10.21
C GLN A 27 16.44 -6.87 10.06
N LEU A 28 15.44 -6.73 10.93
CA LEU A 28 14.18 -7.48 10.83
C LEU A 28 13.48 -7.29 9.47
N MET A 29 13.51 -6.07 8.93
CA MET A 29 12.92 -5.78 7.62
C MET A 29 13.81 -6.22 6.45
N LEU A 30 15.14 -6.14 6.60
CA LEU A 30 16.08 -6.67 5.61
C LEU A 30 15.95 -8.20 5.46
N ASP A 31 15.71 -8.90 6.55
CA ASP A 31 15.47 -10.35 6.54
C ASP A 31 14.14 -10.71 5.87
N HIS A 32 13.09 -9.93 6.13
CA HIS A 32 11.81 -10.04 5.41
C HIS A 32 11.99 -9.82 3.90
N ALA A 33 12.68 -8.75 3.51
CA ALA A 33 12.98 -8.43 2.11
C ALA A 33 13.75 -9.56 1.39
N ARG A 34 14.66 -10.23 2.11
CA ARG A 34 15.44 -11.36 1.59
C ARG A 34 14.58 -12.62 1.45
N GLY A 35 13.77 -12.92 2.47
CA GLY A 35 12.99 -14.16 2.56
C GLY A 35 11.73 -14.21 1.69
N TYR A 36 11.10 -13.06 1.40
CA TYR A 36 9.82 -13.04 0.70
C TYR A 36 9.92 -13.49 -0.77
N ASP A 37 8.98 -14.32 -1.22
CA ASP A 37 8.86 -14.74 -2.62
C ASP A 37 8.20 -13.66 -3.48
N VAL A 38 9.00 -13.00 -4.31
CA VAL A 38 8.54 -11.92 -5.20
C VAL A 38 7.58 -12.41 -6.28
N ASN A 39 7.52 -13.71 -6.59
CA ASN A 39 6.53 -14.22 -7.54
C ASN A 39 5.09 -14.05 -7.05
N ARG A 40 4.88 -14.00 -5.73
CA ARG A 40 3.58 -13.68 -5.14
C ARG A 40 3.10 -12.29 -5.57
N LEU A 41 4.00 -11.29 -5.52
CA LEU A 41 3.73 -9.92 -5.98
C LEU A 41 3.41 -9.88 -7.48
N LEU A 42 4.11 -10.69 -8.26
CA LEU A 42 3.98 -10.73 -9.73
C LEU A 42 2.73 -11.47 -10.20
N GLN A 43 2.15 -12.33 -9.35
CA GLN A 43 0.95 -13.10 -9.67
C GLN A 43 -0.18 -12.20 -10.18
N VAL A 44 -0.45 -11.09 -9.51
CA VAL A 44 -1.59 -10.20 -9.82
C VAL A 44 -1.40 -9.43 -11.13
N PHE A 45 -0.16 -9.03 -11.45
CA PHE A 45 0.19 -8.38 -12.71
C PHE A 45 0.13 -9.36 -13.89
N ARG A 46 0.72 -10.56 -13.71
CA ARG A 46 0.69 -11.61 -14.74
C ARG A 46 -0.74 -12.05 -15.03
N ALA A 47 -1.55 -12.23 -13.98
CA ALA A 47 -2.97 -12.55 -14.12
C ALA A 47 -3.69 -11.50 -14.98
N ASN A 48 -3.64 -10.21 -14.60
CA ASN A 48 -4.26 -9.11 -15.36
C ASN A 48 -3.79 -9.04 -16.82
N ALA A 49 -2.50 -9.28 -17.05
CA ALA A 49 -1.93 -9.29 -18.39
C ALA A 49 -2.36 -10.50 -19.25
N GLY A 50 -2.92 -11.54 -18.63
CA GLY A 50 -3.24 -12.81 -19.28
C GLY A 50 -2.01 -13.70 -19.49
N LEU A 51 -1.02 -13.60 -18.61
CA LEU A 51 0.20 -14.41 -18.60
C LEU A 51 0.10 -15.54 -17.59
N ALA A 52 0.86 -16.62 -17.80
CA ALA A 52 0.99 -17.70 -16.84
C ALA A 52 1.53 -17.16 -15.50
N THR A 53 0.88 -17.51 -14.39
CA THR A 53 1.28 -17.09 -13.03
C THR A 53 2.35 -17.97 -12.42
N LEU A 54 2.82 -19.00 -13.15
CA LEU A 54 3.86 -19.95 -12.72
C LEU A 54 3.52 -20.66 -11.40
N GLY A 55 2.23 -20.85 -11.11
CA GLY A 55 1.77 -21.46 -9.86
C GLY A 55 1.88 -20.56 -8.62
N ALA A 56 2.27 -19.29 -8.79
CA ALA A 56 2.35 -18.34 -7.69
C ALA A 56 0.96 -18.02 -7.13
N VAL A 57 0.92 -17.75 -5.82
CA VAL A 57 -0.28 -17.31 -5.10
C VAL A 57 -0.13 -15.83 -4.78
N ALA A 58 -1.22 -15.06 -4.93
CA ALA A 58 -1.22 -13.65 -4.57
C ALA A 58 -0.76 -13.41 -3.11
N PRO A 59 -0.30 -12.21 -2.77
CA PRO A 59 0.12 -11.90 -1.39
C PRO A 59 -0.99 -12.14 -0.35
N GLY A 60 -2.26 -11.96 -0.74
CA GLY A 60 -3.42 -12.04 0.15
C GLY A 60 -3.93 -10.66 0.51
N GLY A 61 -4.82 -10.56 1.51
CA GLY A 61 -5.32 -9.27 2.01
C GLY A 61 -5.86 -8.36 0.90
N TRP A 62 -5.47 -7.09 0.90
CA TRP A 62 -5.87 -6.10 -0.11
C TRP A 62 -5.33 -6.36 -1.52
N GLU A 63 -4.33 -7.24 -1.66
CA GLU A 63 -3.81 -7.73 -2.95
C GLU A 63 -4.59 -8.96 -3.48
N GLY A 64 -5.54 -9.51 -2.72
CA GLY A 64 -6.33 -10.68 -3.12
C GLY A 64 -7.60 -10.32 -3.90
N LEU A 65 -8.00 -11.12 -4.90
CA LEU A 65 -9.32 -10.99 -5.55
C LEU A 65 -10.49 -11.32 -4.61
N ASP A 66 -10.24 -12.10 -3.55
CA ASP A 66 -11.20 -12.37 -2.46
C ASP A 66 -11.04 -11.39 -1.28
N GLY A 67 -10.11 -10.44 -1.40
CA GLY A 67 -9.81 -9.47 -0.36
C GLY A 67 -10.86 -8.37 -0.25
N GLU A 68 -10.56 -7.41 0.62
CA GLU A 68 -11.36 -6.19 0.75
C GLU A 68 -11.58 -5.52 -0.61
N ALA A 69 -12.81 -5.08 -0.86
CA ALA A 69 -13.22 -4.45 -2.12
C ALA A 69 -12.77 -5.19 -3.38
N ASN A 70 -12.84 -6.53 -3.36
CA ASN A 70 -12.48 -7.41 -4.49
C ASN A 70 -11.04 -7.18 -4.99
N GLY A 71 -10.15 -6.76 -4.10
CA GLY A 71 -8.75 -6.40 -4.35
C GLY A 71 -8.57 -5.27 -5.35
N ASN A 72 -9.47 -4.29 -5.34
CA ASN A 72 -9.34 -3.10 -6.18
C ASN A 72 -8.05 -2.28 -5.91
N LEU A 73 -7.35 -2.52 -4.79
CA LEU A 73 -6.08 -1.88 -4.48
C LEU A 73 -4.84 -2.64 -4.99
N ARG A 74 -5.01 -3.82 -5.60
CA ARG A 74 -3.91 -4.68 -6.10
C ARG A 74 -2.81 -3.91 -6.84
N GLY A 75 -1.57 -4.34 -6.64
CA GLY A 75 -0.36 -3.75 -7.21
C GLY A 75 0.28 -2.67 -6.33
N HIS A 76 -0.45 -2.09 -5.37
CA HIS A 76 0.11 -1.07 -4.49
C HIS A 76 1.23 -1.62 -3.61
N TYR A 77 1.06 -2.83 -3.09
CA TYR A 77 2.03 -3.47 -2.20
C TYR A 77 3.31 -3.83 -2.96
N THR A 78 3.17 -4.25 -4.22
CA THR A 78 4.32 -4.50 -5.11
C THR A 78 5.17 -3.26 -5.30
N GLY A 79 4.54 -2.09 -5.47
CA GLY A 79 5.24 -0.80 -5.55
C GLY A 79 6.05 -0.49 -4.29
N HIS A 80 5.42 -0.59 -3.11
CA HIS A 80 6.10 -0.44 -1.82
C HIS A 80 7.25 -1.44 -1.63
N PHE A 81 7.04 -2.70 -2.02
CA PHE A 81 8.04 -3.74 -1.92
C PHE A 81 9.27 -3.45 -2.80
N LEU A 82 9.03 -2.91 -4.00
CA LEU A 82 10.11 -2.51 -4.90
C LEU A 82 10.92 -1.34 -4.32
N THR A 83 10.26 -0.37 -3.68
CA THR A 83 10.94 0.69 -2.91
C THR A 83 11.79 0.12 -1.78
N MET A 84 11.24 -0.82 -0.99
CA MET A 84 11.97 -1.48 0.10
C MET A 84 13.21 -2.22 -0.40
N LEU A 85 13.09 -3.02 -1.46
CA LEU A 85 14.22 -3.73 -2.04
C LEU A 85 15.29 -2.76 -2.54
N SER A 86 14.87 -1.66 -3.15
CA SER A 86 15.77 -0.63 -3.67
C SER A 86 16.52 0.08 -2.53
N GLN A 87 15.83 0.40 -1.44
CA GLN A 87 16.44 0.95 -0.24
C GLN A 87 17.39 -0.07 0.42
N ALA A 88 17.00 -1.33 0.51
CA ALA A 88 17.83 -2.42 1.03
C ALA A 88 19.11 -2.60 0.21
N TYR A 89 19.02 -2.63 -1.13
CA TYR A 89 20.19 -2.72 -2.00
C TYR A 89 21.09 -1.50 -1.85
N ALA A 90 20.53 -0.29 -1.97
CA ALA A 90 21.30 0.96 -1.87
C ALA A 90 22.03 1.10 -0.52
N SER A 91 21.52 0.48 0.54
CA SER A 91 22.07 0.61 1.88
C SER A 91 22.95 -0.56 2.34
N THR A 92 23.03 -1.65 1.56
CA THR A 92 23.80 -2.86 1.93
C THR A 92 24.75 -3.33 0.84
N GLY A 93 24.44 -3.04 -0.44
CA GLY A 93 25.12 -3.62 -1.59
C GLY A 93 24.88 -5.12 -1.80
N ASP A 94 23.95 -5.74 -1.06
CA ASP A 94 23.65 -7.17 -1.18
C ASP A 94 22.89 -7.48 -2.47
N GLU A 95 23.54 -8.20 -3.39
CA GLU A 95 23.02 -8.52 -4.73
C GLU A 95 21.69 -9.28 -4.71
N VAL A 96 21.34 -9.99 -3.62
CA VAL A 96 20.05 -10.68 -3.50
C VAL A 96 18.87 -9.71 -3.71
N TYR A 97 19.01 -8.46 -3.26
CA TYR A 97 17.98 -7.44 -3.43
C TYR A 97 17.94 -6.95 -4.88
N ALA A 98 19.10 -6.74 -5.52
CA ALA A 98 19.17 -6.34 -6.93
C ALA A 98 18.63 -7.41 -7.89
N GLU A 99 18.87 -8.69 -7.61
CA GLU A 99 18.28 -9.82 -8.37
C GLU A 99 16.74 -9.84 -8.26
N LYS A 100 16.20 -9.65 -7.06
CA LYS A 100 14.75 -9.52 -6.85
C LYS A 100 14.16 -8.31 -7.58
N ILE A 101 14.82 -7.14 -7.52
CA ILE A 101 14.42 -5.94 -8.27
C ILE A 101 14.36 -6.26 -9.78
N ARG A 102 15.44 -6.81 -10.34
CA ARG A 102 15.53 -7.15 -11.78
C ARG A 102 14.46 -8.17 -12.20
N THR A 103 14.11 -9.11 -11.31
CA THR A 103 13.03 -10.08 -11.52
C THR A 103 11.68 -9.38 -11.60
N ILE A 104 11.39 -8.48 -10.65
CA ILE A 104 10.14 -7.72 -10.63
C ILE A 104 10.03 -6.84 -11.88
N VAL A 105 11.05 -6.02 -12.17
CA VAL A 105 11.08 -5.13 -13.34
C VAL A 105 10.93 -5.91 -14.64
N GLY A 106 11.57 -7.08 -14.78
CA GLY A 106 11.42 -7.95 -15.93
C GLY A 106 9.98 -8.42 -16.14
N ALA A 107 9.35 -8.95 -15.08
CA ALA A 107 7.98 -9.43 -15.15
C ALA A 107 6.94 -8.29 -15.37
N LEU A 108 7.17 -7.10 -14.81
CA LEU A 108 6.34 -5.92 -15.10
C LEU A 108 6.48 -5.46 -16.56
N THR A 109 7.69 -5.55 -17.12
CA THR A 109 7.94 -5.29 -18.55
C THR A 109 7.16 -6.26 -19.43
N GLU A 110 7.24 -7.57 -19.15
CA GLU A 110 6.46 -8.60 -19.85
C GLU A 110 4.95 -8.35 -19.75
N SER A 111 4.47 -8.00 -18.56
CA SER A 111 3.06 -7.74 -18.30
C SER A 111 2.54 -6.54 -19.10
N ARG A 112 3.28 -5.43 -19.13
CA ARG A 112 2.94 -4.25 -19.94
C ARG A 112 2.90 -4.62 -21.44
N GLU A 113 3.89 -5.35 -21.94
CA GLU A 113 3.92 -5.75 -23.35
C GLU A 113 2.76 -6.66 -23.75
N ALA A 114 2.32 -7.54 -22.86
CA ALA A 114 1.15 -8.40 -23.08
C ALA A 114 -0.18 -7.61 -23.06
N LEU A 115 -0.31 -6.57 -22.23
CA LEU A 115 -1.48 -5.69 -22.18
C LEU A 115 -1.68 -4.89 -23.49
N ARG A 116 -0.59 -4.59 -24.20
CA ARG A 116 -0.58 -3.83 -25.47
C ARG A 116 -0.94 -4.65 -26.71
N ARG A 117 -1.15 -5.95 -26.58
CA ARG A 117 -1.44 -6.87 -27.70
C ARG A 117 -2.78 -7.56 -27.48
N ALA A 118 -3.29 -8.23 -28.52
CA ALA A 118 -4.44 -9.11 -28.36
C ALA A 118 -4.15 -10.23 -27.33
N PRO A 119 -5.13 -10.62 -26.48
CA PRO A 119 -4.92 -11.67 -25.49
C PRO A 119 -4.50 -12.97 -26.17
N GLN A 120 -3.68 -13.76 -25.48
CA GLN A 120 -3.19 -15.04 -25.99
C GLN A 120 -3.76 -16.18 -25.14
N VAL A 121 -4.09 -17.30 -25.78
CA VAL A 121 -4.51 -18.52 -25.10
C VAL A 121 -3.36 -19.06 -24.28
N LEU A 122 -3.62 -19.29 -22.99
CA LEU A 122 -2.75 -20.09 -22.12
C LEU A 122 -3.20 -21.53 -22.19
N SER A 123 -2.25 -22.47 -22.22
CA SER A 123 -2.55 -23.90 -22.30
C SER A 123 -2.13 -24.64 -21.03
N VAL A 124 -2.98 -25.53 -20.57
CA VAL A 124 -2.73 -26.48 -19.48
C VAL A 124 -3.02 -27.90 -19.91
N GLN A 125 -2.65 -28.88 -19.07
CA GLN A 125 -3.04 -30.26 -19.31
C GLN A 125 -4.57 -30.42 -19.23
N GLY A 126 -5.15 -30.85 -20.35
CA GLY A 126 -6.55 -31.16 -20.55
C GLY A 126 -6.87 -32.65 -20.43
N ARG A 127 -8.17 -32.97 -20.46
CA ARG A 127 -8.65 -34.37 -20.43
C ARG A 127 -8.23 -35.17 -21.67
N PHE A 128 -8.14 -34.51 -22.82
CA PHE A 128 -7.87 -35.13 -24.14
C PHE A 128 -6.67 -34.51 -24.87
N GLY A 129 -5.67 -34.03 -24.12
CA GLY A 129 -4.52 -33.30 -24.66
C GLY A 129 -4.30 -31.98 -23.92
N THR A 130 -4.15 -30.88 -24.65
CA THR A 130 -4.14 -29.52 -24.10
C THR A 130 -5.57 -29.00 -23.88
N ALA A 131 -5.67 -28.02 -22.99
CA ALA A 131 -6.88 -27.27 -22.68
C ALA A 131 -6.55 -25.79 -22.52
N ALA A 132 -7.49 -24.91 -22.83
CA ALA A 132 -7.33 -23.48 -22.70
C ALA A 132 -7.59 -23.03 -21.25
N GLU A 133 -6.63 -22.34 -20.65
CA GLU A 133 -6.69 -21.80 -19.30
C GLU A 133 -7.14 -20.33 -19.30
N ASN A 134 -8.05 -20.03 -18.40
CA ASN A 134 -8.42 -18.69 -18.01
C ASN A 134 -7.99 -18.45 -16.56
N VAL A 135 -6.85 -17.78 -16.40
CA VAL A 135 -6.28 -17.50 -15.08
C VAL A 135 -7.18 -16.53 -14.32
N ARG A 136 -7.38 -16.80 -13.04
CA ARG A 136 -8.14 -15.93 -12.16
C ARG A 136 -7.52 -14.52 -12.11
N GLY A 137 -8.30 -13.50 -12.46
CA GLY A 137 -7.84 -12.11 -12.54
C GLY A 137 -7.43 -11.63 -13.93
N SER A 138 -7.52 -12.46 -14.96
CA SER A 138 -7.27 -12.06 -16.36
C SER A 138 -8.38 -11.20 -16.96
N TYR A 139 -9.60 -11.33 -16.43
CA TYR A 139 -10.84 -10.84 -17.01
C TYR A 139 -10.97 -11.15 -18.51
N GLN A 140 -10.53 -12.35 -18.90
CA GLN A 140 -10.66 -12.84 -20.27
C GLN A 140 -11.86 -13.75 -20.44
N TYR A 141 -12.40 -13.81 -21.65
CA TYR A 141 -13.52 -14.70 -21.99
C TYR A 141 -13.45 -15.06 -23.48
N VAL A 142 -14.15 -16.12 -23.89
CA VAL A 142 -14.22 -16.51 -25.30
C VAL A 142 -15.52 -15.97 -25.90
N GLU A 143 -15.41 -15.17 -26.95
CA GLU A 143 -16.51 -14.69 -27.76
C GLU A 143 -16.77 -15.65 -28.92
N LEU A 144 -18.00 -16.15 -28.99
CA LEU A 144 -18.48 -17.09 -29.99
C LEU A 144 -19.28 -16.33 -31.07
N PRO A 145 -19.30 -16.79 -32.34
CA PRO A 145 -20.17 -16.21 -33.36
C PRO A 145 -21.67 -16.36 -33.05
N ALA A 146 -22.50 -15.43 -33.50
CA ALA A 146 -23.94 -15.40 -33.20
C ALA A 146 -24.73 -16.62 -33.74
N GLN A 147 -24.17 -17.36 -34.71
CA GLN A 147 -24.81 -18.51 -35.35
C GLN A 147 -24.58 -19.83 -34.60
N VAL A 148 -23.92 -19.80 -33.44
CA VAL A 148 -23.50 -21.00 -32.69
C VAL A 148 -24.68 -21.83 -32.18
N LEU A 149 -25.79 -21.19 -31.79
CA LEU A 149 -26.99 -21.92 -31.37
C LEU A 149 -27.93 -22.25 -32.54
N GLY A 150 -27.77 -21.62 -33.71
CA GLY A 150 -28.72 -21.70 -34.83
C GLY A 150 -30.16 -21.37 -34.42
N ASP A 151 -31.15 -21.89 -35.15
CA ASP A 151 -32.58 -21.78 -34.83
C ASP A 151 -33.10 -23.04 -34.11
N ALA A 152 -32.29 -23.62 -33.23
CA ALA A 152 -32.54 -24.93 -32.65
C ALA A 152 -33.74 -24.94 -31.69
N SER A 153 -34.77 -25.73 -32.02
CA SER A 153 -35.92 -26.02 -31.15
C SER A 153 -35.67 -27.17 -30.16
N SER A 154 -34.53 -27.84 -30.29
CA SER A 154 -33.96 -28.79 -29.33
C SER A 154 -32.44 -28.67 -29.40
N VAL A 155 -31.77 -28.72 -28.26
CA VAL A 155 -30.32 -28.46 -28.20
C VAL A 155 -29.65 -29.34 -27.14
N THR A 156 -28.39 -29.66 -27.37
CA THR A 156 -27.48 -30.09 -26.30
C THR A 156 -26.29 -29.15 -26.26
N LEU A 157 -25.98 -28.61 -25.08
CA LEU A 157 -24.80 -27.78 -24.82
C LEU A 157 -23.90 -28.56 -23.86
N ALA A 158 -22.67 -28.86 -24.25
CA ALA A 158 -21.73 -29.59 -23.39
C ALA A 158 -20.37 -28.89 -23.30
N ALA A 159 -19.78 -28.91 -22.11
CA ALA A 159 -18.47 -28.31 -21.84
C ALA A 159 -17.64 -29.22 -20.92
N TRP A 160 -16.34 -29.33 -21.22
CA TRP A 160 -15.36 -29.81 -20.26
C TRP A 160 -14.75 -28.61 -19.54
N ILE A 161 -14.87 -28.57 -18.21
CA ILE A 161 -14.31 -27.49 -17.41
C ILE A 161 -13.45 -28.00 -16.24
N ARG A 162 -12.49 -27.20 -15.82
CA ARG A 162 -11.72 -27.38 -14.58
C ARG A 162 -11.74 -26.07 -13.80
N PRO A 163 -12.76 -25.81 -12.96
CA PRO A 163 -12.81 -24.57 -12.17
C PRO A 163 -11.66 -24.55 -11.16
N THR A 164 -10.98 -23.42 -11.01
CA THR A 164 -9.89 -23.22 -10.03
C THR A 164 -10.33 -22.30 -8.88
N HIS A 165 -11.57 -21.81 -8.93
CA HIS A 165 -12.11 -20.92 -7.91
C HIS A 165 -13.62 -21.12 -7.78
N GLU A 166 -14.13 -20.90 -6.57
CA GLU A 166 -15.51 -21.16 -6.20
C GLU A 166 -16.41 -19.91 -6.32
N GLY A 167 -16.13 -18.99 -7.24
CA GLY A 167 -16.96 -17.79 -7.43
C GLY A 167 -18.41 -18.17 -7.80
N SER A 168 -19.39 -17.68 -7.03
CA SER A 168 -20.79 -17.84 -7.39
C SER A 168 -21.11 -17.08 -8.68
N TRP A 169 -22.02 -17.63 -9.47
CA TRP A 169 -22.51 -17.09 -10.74
C TRP A 169 -21.47 -16.97 -11.86
N ALA A 170 -20.25 -17.48 -11.66
CA ALA A 170 -19.28 -17.64 -12.74
C ALA A 170 -19.88 -18.50 -13.87
N ARG A 171 -20.03 -17.91 -15.05
CA ARG A 171 -20.66 -18.57 -16.21
C ARG A 171 -19.67 -19.48 -16.91
N VAL A 172 -20.07 -20.73 -17.14
CA VAL A 172 -19.39 -21.62 -18.09
C VAL A 172 -19.65 -21.12 -19.50
N PHE A 173 -20.93 -20.88 -19.81
CA PHE A 173 -21.37 -20.19 -21.01
C PHE A 173 -22.57 -19.28 -20.70
N ASP A 174 -22.72 -18.22 -21.47
CA ASP A 174 -23.84 -17.27 -21.39
C ASP A 174 -24.14 -16.74 -22.80
N PHE A 175 -25.37 -16.91 -23.23
CA PHE A 175 -25.88 -16.44 -24.52
C PHE A 175 -27.05 -15.49 -24.24
N GLY A 176 -26.98 -14.22 -24.62
CA GLY A 176 -28.02 -13.24 -24.35
C GLY A 176 -27.81 -11.90 -25.07
N ASP A 177 -28.61 -10.90 -24.75
CA ASP A 177 -28.32 -9.50 -25.13
C ASP A 177 -27.99 -8.62 -23.94
N ASP A 178 -28.63 -8.94 -22.82
CA ASP A 178 -28.65 -8.19 -21.57
C ASP A 178 -29.16 -9.09 -20.43
N THR A 179 -29.58 -8.50 -19.32
CA THR A 179 -30.13 -9.20 -18.15
C THR A 179 -31.62 -9.52 -18.25
N THR A 180 -32.22 -9.45 -19.44
CA THR A 180 -33.65 -9.73 -19.70
C THR A 180 -33.85 -10.92 -20.63
N ARG A 181 -32.99 -11.10 -21.64
CA ARG A 181 -33.09 -12.21 -22.60
C ARG A 181 -31.77 -12.97 -22.67
N TYR A 182 -31.75 -14.18 -22.11
CA TYR A 182 -30.54 -15.01 -22.07
C TYR A 182 -30.83 -16.50 -21.81
N LEU A 183 -29.85 -17.34 -22.10
CA LEU A 183 -29.65 -18.65 -21.48
C LEU A 183 -28.20 -18.77 -20.99
N TYR A 184 -27.98 -19.44 -19.87
CA TYR A 184 -26.65 -19.65 -19.33
C TYR A 184 -26.50 -21.00 -18.65
N LEU A 185 -25.25 -21.39 -18.42
CA LEU A 185 -24.86 -22.37 -17.41
C LEU A 185 -23.84 -21.75 -16.47
N ALA A 186 -24.18 -21.64 -15.18
CA ALA A 186 -23.26 -21.24 -14.13
C ALA A 186 -22.59 -22.48 -13.53
N ALA A 187 -21.28 -22.39 -13.27
CA ALA A 187 -20.55 -23.45 -12.57
C ALA A 187 -21.04 -23.61 -11.11
N ARG A 188 -21.51 -22.50 -10.52
CA ARG A 188 -22.01 -22.44 -9.15
C ARG A 188 -23.11 -21.38 -9.02
N ASN A 189 -24.26 -21.73 -8.48
CA ASN A 189 -25.32 -20.79 -8.07
C ASN A 189 -25.13 -20.38 -6.59
N ALA A 190 -26.09 -19.64 -6.03
CA ALA A 190 -26.07 -19.24 -4.61
C ALA A 190 -26.07 -20.43 -3.62
N ALA A 191 -26.60 -21.58 -4.01
CA ALA A 191 -26.62 -22.81 -3.21
C ALA A 191 -25.36 -23.68 -3.40
N GLY A 192 -24.36 -23.21 -4.15
CA GLY A 192 -23.11 -23.93 -4.34
C GLY A 192 -23.13 -24.99 -5.45
N VAL A 193 -24.20 -25.10 -6.24
CA VAL A 193 -24.38 -26.16 -7.26
C VAL A 193 -24.43 -25.57 -8.68
N PRO A 194 -24.09 -26.32 -9.74
CA PRO A 194 -24.22 -25.81 -11.11
C PRO A 194 -25.69 -25.54 -11.44
N ARG A 195 -25.95 -24.50 -12.23
CA ARG A 195 -27.32 -24.10 -12.61
C ARG A 195 -27.39 -23.70 -14.07
N PHE A 196 -28.33 -24.31 -14.78
CA PHE A 196 -28.79 -23.83 -16.08
C PHE A 196 -30.04 -22.96 -15.92
N ALA A 197 -30.18 -21.92 -16.73
CA ALA A 197 -31.43 -21.19 -16.85
C ALA A 197 -31.60 -20.58 -18.26
N ILE A 198 -32.86 -20.37 -18.66
CA ILE A 198 -33.26 -19.66 -19.87
C ILE A 198 -34.44 -18.71 -19.57
N THR A 199 -34.44 -17.50 -20.13
CA THR A 199 -35.49 -16.51 -19.94
C THR A 199 -35.60 -15.52 -21.12
N THR A 200 -36.79 -14.93 -21.27
CA THR A 200 -37.07 -13.79 -22.16
C THR A 200 -37.55 -12.56 -21.40
N SER A 201 -37.60 -12.62 -20.06
CA SER A 201 -38.15 -11.57 -19.18
C SER A 201 -37.29 -11.30 -17.94
N GLY A 202 -36.04 -11.77 -17.94
CA GLY A 202 -35.06 -11.58 -16.86
C GLY A 202 -35.13 -12.61 -15.74
N ALA A 203 -34.39 -12.36 -14.67
CA ALA A 203 -34.16 -13.31 -13.56
C ALA A 203 -35.45 -13.86 -12.93
N GLY A 204 -36.48 -13.02 -12.78
CA GLY A 204 -37.77 -13.44 -12.20
C GLY A 204 -38.57 -14.41 -13.07
N GLY A 205 -38.24 -14.54 -14.36
CA GLY A 205 -38.90 -15.42 -15.32
C GLY A 205 -38.07 -16.64 -15.75
N GLU A 206 -36.96 -16.92 -15.08
CA GLU A 206 -36.07 -18.02 -15.44
C GLU A 206 -36.76 -19.40 -15.38
N GLN A 207 -36.60 -20.18 -16.45
CA GLN A 207 -36.85 -21.61 -16.45
C GLN A 207 -35.52 -22.32 -16.19
N GLY A 208 -35.32 -22.75 -14.94
CA GLY A 208 -34.03 -23.24 -14.45
C GLY A 208 -33.95 -24.73 -14.18
N ILE A 209 -32.72 -25.24 -14.12
CA ILE A 209 -32.36 -26.57 -13.63
C ILE A 209 -31.15 -26.42 -12.72
N ASP A 210 -31.30 -26.77 -11.46
CA ASP A 210 -30.19 -26.84 -10.51
C ASP A 210 -29.63 -28.26 -10.45
N GLY A 211 -28.31 -28.35 -10.27
CA GLY A 211 -27.64 -29.60 -9.91
C GLY A 211 -27.82 -29.95 -8.44
N THR A 212 -27.21 -31.06 -8.03
CA THR A 212 -27.35 -31.60 -6.65
C THR A 212 -26.11 -31.45 -5.79
N ALA A 213 -24.94 -31.14 -6.37
CA ALA A 213 -23.69 -31.04 -5.66
C ALA A 213 -22.74 -30.00 -6.28
N ALA A 214 -21.84 -29.46 -5.47
CA ALA A 214 -20.79 -28.56 -5.93
C ALA A 214 -19.83 -29.29 -6.89
N LEU A 215 -19.33 -28.56 -7.88
CA LEU A 215 -18.27 -29.06 -8.75
C LEU A 215 -16.94 -29.04 -7.99
N PRO A 216 -16.11 -30.09 -8.10
CA PRO A 216 -14.80 -30.09 -7.48
C PRO A 216 -13.89 -29.05 -8.14
N LEU A 217 -13.17 -28.27 -7.33
CA LEU A 217 -12.09 -27.41 -7.81
C LEU A 217 -10.90 -28.26 -8.27
N ASP A 218 -10.15 -27.72 -9.22
CA ASP A 218 -8.93 -28.30 -9.79
C ASP A 218 -9.10 -29.71 -10.39
N ARG A 219 -10.35 -30.08 -10.71
CA ARG A 219 -10.70 -31.36 -11.34
C ARG A 219 -11.57 -31.14 -12.56
N TRP A 220 -11.29 -31.93 -13.60
CA TRP A 220 -12.09 -31.93 -14.82
C TRP A 220 -13.50 -32.45 -14.53
N SER A 221 -14.50 -31.67 -14.92
CA SER A 221 -15.92 -32.02 -14.91
C SER A 221 -16.49 -31.82 -16.30
N HIS A 222 -17.31 -32.77 -16.76
CA HIS A 222 -18.11 -32.62 -17.97
C HIS A 222 -19.51 -32.17 -17.59
N LEU A 223 -19.93 -31.02 -18.09
CA LEU A 223 -21.27 -30.50 -17.92
C LEU A 223 -22.02 -30.62 -19.24
N ALA A 224 -23.26 -31.08 -19.21
CA ALA A 224 -24.12 -31.05 -20.38
C ALA A 224 -25.56 -30.68 -20.02
N VAL A 225 -26.20 -29.88 -20.86
CA VAL A 225 -27.62 -29.53 -20.75
C VAL A 225 -28.32 -29.98 -22.02
N THR A 226 -29.32 -30.85 -21.90
CA THR A 226 -30.20 -31.22 -23.02
C THR A 226 -31.53 -30.50 -22.88
N ILE A 227 -32.07 -29.99 -23.98
CA ILE A 227 -33.38 -29.33 -24.04
C ILE A 227 -34.13 -29.90 -25.25
N GLY A 228 -35.32 -30.43 -25.03
CA GLY A 228 -36.19 -30.93 -26.09
C GLY A 228 -37.51 -31.46 -25.56
N GLY A 229 -38.60 -31.28 -26.34
CA GLY A 229 -39.92 -31.79 -25.97
C GLY A 229 -40.48 -31.22 -24.65
N GLY A 230 -40.17 -29.96 -24.32
CA GLY A 230 -40.59 -29.30 -23.07
C GLY A 230 -39.80 -29.74 -21.82
N VAL A 231 -38.76 -30.55 -22.01
CA VAL A 231 -37.94 -31.11 -20.94
C VAL A 231 -36.51 -30.59 -21.08
N GLY A 232 -35.94 -30.15 -19.96
CA GLY A 232 -34.51 -29.93 -19.84
C GLY A 232 -33.88 -30.87 -18.82
N THR A 233 -32.66 -31.35 -19.07
CA THR A 233 -31.88 -32.17 -18.12
C THR A 233 -30.44 -31.67 -18.03
N LEU A 234 -29.95 -31.43 -16.81
CA LEU A 234 -28.56 -31.08 -16.53
C LEU A 234 -27.80 -32.35 -16.11
N TYR A 235 -26.64 -32.55 -16.72
CA TYR A 235 -25.75 -33.67 -16.47
C TYR A 235 -24.40 -33.19 -15.94
N VAL A 236 -23.84 -33.95 -15.00
CA VAL A 236 -22.46 -33.81 -14.53
C VAL A 236 -21.79 -35.17 -14.66
N ASN A 237 -20.67 -35.24 -15.38
CA ASN A 237 -19.88 -36.45 -15.59
C ASN A 237 -20.71 -37.64 -16.09
N GLY A 238 -21.64 -37.39 -17.02
CA GLY A 238 -22.52 -38.40 -17.61
C GLY A 238 -23.81 -38.67 -16.82
N GLN A 239 -23.90 -38.23 -15.56
CA GLN A 239 -25.07 -38.49 -14.71
C GLN A 239 -26.04 -37.31 -14.69
N ALA A 240 -27.34 -37.58 -14.79
CA ALA A 240 -28.38 -36.56 -14.66
C ALA A 240 -28.45 -36.09 -13.20
N VAL A 241 -28.16 -34.81 -12.97
CA VAL A 241 -28.16 -34.18 -11.64
C VAL A 241 -29.32 -33.21 -11.43
N GLY A 242 -30.05 -32.89 -12.50
CA GLY A 242 -31.23 -32.03 -12.42
C GLY A 242 -32.11 -32.21 -13.64
N ARG A 243 -33.42 -32.06 -13.48
CA ARG A 243 -34.40 -32.19 -14.56
C ARG A 243 -35.57 -31.23 -14.33
N SER A 244 -36.01 -30.57 -15.39
CA SER A 244 -37.23 -29.77 -15.41
C SER A 244 -38.14 -30.24 -16.54
N SER A 245 -39.41 -30.47 -16.24
CA SER A 245 -40.47 -30.75 -17.22
C SER A 245 -41.31 -29.53 -17.59
N ALA A 246 -40.84 -28.34 -17.19
CA ALA A 246 -41.52 -27.06 -17.42
C ALA A 246 -40.65 -26.11 -18.26
N LEU A 247 -39.73 -26.66 -19.06
CA LEU A 247 -38.79 -25.88 -19.86
C LEU A 247 -39.37 -25.67 -21.27
N THR A 248 -40.27 -24.70 -21.38
CA THR A 248 -40.98 -24.35 -22.62
C THR A 248 -40.19 -23.43 -23.54
N LEU A 249 -39.20 -22.70 -23.02
CA LEU A 249 -38.29 -21.88 -23.82
C LEU A 249 -37.16 -22.73 -24.42
N THR A 250 -36.78 -22.39 -25.65
CA THR A 250 -35.66 -23.00 -26.39
C THR A 250 -34.78 -21.88 -26.97
N PRO A 251 -33.56 -22.17 -27.44
CA PRO A 251 -32.75 -21.16 -28.15
C PRO A 251 -33.53 -20.45 -29.27
N ALA A 252 -34.37 -21.17 -30.02
CA ALA A 252 -35.22 -20.57 -31.05
C ALA A 252 -36.16 -19.46 -30.51
N ALA A 253 -36.62 -19.56 -29.26
CA ALA A 253 -37.45 -18.52 -28.63
C ALA A 253 -36.67 -17.26 -28.25
N LEU A 254 -35.34 -17.36 -28.11
CA LEU A 254 -34.47 -16.21 -27.88
C LEU A 254 -34.12 -15.47 -29.18
N GLY A 255 -34.18 -16.16 -30.33
CA GLY A 255 -33.76 -15.62 -31.62
C GLY A 255 -32.26 -15.35 -31.67
N THR A 256 -31.84 -14.42 -32.53
CA THR A 256 -30.43 -13.98 -32.59
C THR A 256 -30.08 -13.14 -31.35
N LEU A 257 -28.95 -13.48 -30.73
CA LEU A 257 -28.42 -12.89 -29.51
C LEU A 257 -27.10 -12.15 -29.78
N ALA A 258 -26.92 -11.00 -29.16
CA ALA A 258 -25.74 -10.15 -29.33
C ALA A 258 -24.49 -10.71 -28.61
N ASN A 259 -24.68 -11.31 -27.43
CA ASN A 259 -23.63 -11.78 -26.55
C ASN A 259 -23.64 -13.31 -26.54
N ASN A 260 -22.56 -13.93 -27.02
CA ASN A 260 -22.43 -15.39 -27.07
C ASN A 260 -21.06 -15.74 -26.49
N TRP A 261 -20.98 -16.10 -25.21
CA TRP A 261 -19.72 -16.14 -24.49
C TRP A 261 -19.48 -17.46 -23.76
N LEU A 262 -18.21 -17.87 -23.69
CA LEU A 262 -17.72 -18.79 -22.66
C LEU A 262 -16.98 -17.99 -21.60
N GLY A 263 -17.28 -18.22 -20.33
CA GLY A 263 -16.55 -17.64 -19.21
C GLY A 263 -16.97 -16.23 -18.78
N ARG A 264 -18.00 -15.62 -19.37
CA ARG A 264 -18.49 -14.27 -19.03
C ARG A 264 -19.99 -14.25 -18.79
N SER A 265 -20.45 -13.36 -17.91
CA SER A 265 -21.87 -13.13 -17.62
C SER A 265 -22.43 -11.89 -18.29
N ASN A 266 -23.72 -11.92 -18.65
CA ASN A 266 -24.50 -10.73 -18.98
C ASN A 266 -24.74 -9.82 -17.75
N TYR A 267 -24.59 -10.34 -16.53
CA TYR A 267 -24.59 -9.53 -15.30
C TYR A 267 -23.17 -9.05 -15.00
N SER A 268 -22.95 -7.73 -15.05
CA SER A 268 -21.62 -7.14 -14.86
C SER A 268 -21.02 -7.34 -13.46
N GLY A 269 -21.83 -7.70 -12.47
CA GLY A 269 -21.38 -8.00 -11.11
C GLY A 269 -20.86 -9.44 -10.93
N ASP A 270 -21.12 -10.33 -11.89
CA ASP A 270 -20.67 -11.73 -11.79
C ASP A 270 -19.19 -11.84 -12.19
N PRO A 271 -18.44 -12.75 -11.54
CA PRO A 271 -17.04 -12.98 -11.89
C PRO A 271 -16.92 -13.69 -13.25
N VAL A 272 -15.82 -13.38 -13.94
CA VAL A 272 -15.34 -14.17 -15.07
C VAL A 272 -14.93 -15.57 -14.59
N PHE A 273 -15.19 -16.60 -15.38
CA PHE A 273 -14.84 -17.98 -15.05
C PHE A 273 -13.32 -18.15 -14.92
N ALA A 274 -12.86 -18.55 -13.75
CA ALA A 274 -11.49 -18.91 -13.48
C ALA A 274 -11.31 -20.43 -13.51
N GLY A 275 -10.44 -20.91 -14.39
CA GLY A 275 -10.23 -22.34 -14.59
C GLY A 275 -9.74 -22.67 -15.99
N ALA A 276 -10.07 -23.85 -16.50
CA ALA A 276 -9.75 -24.24 -17.87
C ALA A 276 -10.95 -24.83 -18.60
N PHE A 277 -10.99 -24.64 -19.93
CA PHE A 277 -11.94 -25.24 -20.86
C PHE A 277 -11.23 -26.33 -21.68
N GLY A 278 -11.73 -27.56 -21.62
CA GLY A 278 -11.23 -28.70 -22.41
C GLY A 278 -12.04 -28.98 -23.68
N GLY A 279 -13.08 -28.18 -23.92
CA GLY A 279 -13.92 -28.20 -25.10
C GLY A 279 -15.33 -27.66 -24.84
N PHE A 280 -16.01 -27.23 -25.90
CA PHE A 280 -17.41 -26.80 -25.90
C PHE A 280 -18.11 -27.27 -27.18
N ASP A 281 -19.20 -28.02 -27.04
CA ASP A 281 -19.92 -28.66 -28.14
C ASP A 281 -21.41 -28.33 -28.10
N VAL A 282 -21.98 -28.08 -29.29
CA VAL A 282 -23.40 -27.73 -29.48
C VAL A 282 -24.03 -28.65 -30.51
N TRP A 283 -25.11 -29.34 -30.13
CA TRP A 283 -25.90 -30.18 -31.05
C TRP A 283 -27.30 -29.61 -31.28
N SER A 284 -27.83 -29.74 -32.49
CA SER A 284 -29.20 -29.34 -32.87
C SER A 284 -30.30 -30.31 -32.39
N ARG A 285 -29.99 -31.15 -31.38
CA ARG A 285 -30.91 -32.14 -30.81
C ARG A 285 -30.59 -32.39 -29.34
N ALA A 286 -31.58 -32.89 -28.60
CA ALA A 286 -31.35 -33.43 -27.26
C ALA A 286 -30.66 -34.81 -27.38
N LEU A 287 -29.43 -34.93 -26.88
CA LEU A 287 -28.73 -36.20 -26.79
C LEU A 287 -29.38 -37.11 -25.73
N THR A 288 -29.32 -38.41 -25.95
CA THR A 288 -29.75 -39.42 -24.98
C THR A 288 -28.75 -39.53 -23.82
N ALA A 289 -29.18 -40.06 -22.67
CA ALA A 289 -28.29 -40.27 -21.53
C ALA A 289 -27.08 -41.19 -21.85
N ALA A 290 -27.27 -42.17 -22.75
CA ALA A 290 -26.20 -43.03 -23.23
C ALA A 290 -25.18 -42.26 -24.07
N GLU A 291 -25.63 -41.38 -24.97
CA GLU A 291 -24.74 -40.51 -25.75
C GLU A 291 -23.97 -39.54 -24.84
N ILE A 292 -24.64 -38.93 -23.86
CA ILE A 292 -23.99 -38.06 -22.86
C ILE A 292 -22.93 -38.81 -22.04
N THR A 293 -23.21 -40.07 -21.67
CA THR A 293 -22.23 -40.93 -20.99
C THR A 293 -21.04 -41.26 -21.91
N GLY A 294 -21.29 -41.48 -23.21
CA GLY A 294 -20.25 -41.71 -24.20
C GLY A 294 -19.26 -40.55 -24.36
N LEU A 295 -19.71 -39.30 -24.13
CA LEU A 295 -18.83 -38.12 -24.15
C LEU A 295 -17.80 -38.10 -23.01
N GLN A 296 -17.88 -39.01 -22.03
CA GLN A 296 -16.86 -39.12 -20.96
C GLN A 296 -15.51 -39.65 -21.45
N SER A 297 -15.49 -40.41 -22.55
CA SER A 297 -14.31 -41.11 -23.06
C SER A 297 -13.81 -40.60 -24.40
N GLY A 298 -14.51 -39.67 -25.05
CA GLY A 298 -14.14 -39.10 -26.34
C GLY A 298 -14.43 -37.60 -26.44
N ARG A 299 -13.79 -36.94 -27.40
CA ARG A 299 -14.12 -35.54 -27.74
C ARG A 299 -15.52 -35.50 -28.36
N GLY A 300 -16.31 -34.51 -27.97
CA GLY A 300 -17.58 -34.22 -28.63
C GLY A 300 -17.35 -33.76 -30.07
N SER A 301 -18.43 -33.84 -30.85
CA SER A 301 -18.49 -33.35 -32.22
C SER A 301 -19.90 -32.81 -32.43
N GLY A 302 -20.14 -31.61 -31.89
CA GLY A 302 -21.38 -30.87 -32.13
C GLY A 302 -21.58 -30.58 -33.63
N ASP A 303 -22.82 -30.66 -34.11
CA ASP A 303 -23.19 -30.33 -35.50
C ASP A 303 -23.47 -28.83 -35.69
N LEU A 304 -23.75 -28.10 -34.60
CA LEU A 304 -23.94 -26.64 -34.63
C LEU A 304 -22.64 -25.88 -34.35
N ALA A 305 -21.82 -26.37 -33.43
CA ALA A 305 -20.48 -25.86 -33.16
C ALA A 305 -19.68 -26.88 -32.34
N SER A 306 -18.35 -26.91 -32.52
CA SER A 306 -17.46 -27.73 -31.70
C SER A 306 -16.11 -27.05 -31.53
N TYR A 307 -15.75 -26.67 -30.31
CA TYR A 307 -14.47 -26.06 -29.98
C TYR A 307 -13.69 -27.04 -29.12
N ARG A 308 -12.48 -27.41 -29.55
CA ARG A 308 -11.62 -28.38 -28.83
C ARG A 308 -10.81 -27.76 -27.70
N CYS A 309 -10.63 -26.44 -27.72
CA CYS A 309 -9.85 -25.67 -26.77
C CYS A 309 -8.43 -26.21 -26.56
N ASP A 310 -7.81 -26.78 -27.60
CA ASP A 310 -6.47 -27.39 -27.57
C ASP A 310 -5.37 -26.44 -28.10
N GLU A 311 -5.73 -25.19 -28.41
CA GLU A 311 -4.82 -24.14 -28.87
C GLU A 311 -3.75 -23.81 -27.82
N THR A 312 -2.53 -23.58 -28.29
CA THR A 312 -1.34 -23.29 -27.46
C THR A 312 -0.81 -21.86 -27.64
N SER A 313 -1.40 -21.10 -28.55
CA SER A 313 -1.04 -19.72 -28.87
C SER A 313 -2.16 -19.05 -29.65
N GLY A 314 -2.02 -17.75 -29.92
CA GLY A 314 -3.02 -16.98 -30.65
C GLY A 314 -4.22 -16.63 -29.78
N SER A 315 -5.25 -16.08 -30.41
CA SER A 315 -6.45 -15.57 -29.74
C SER A 315 -7.73 -16.17 -30.32
N THR A 316 -7.65 -17.27 -31.07
CA THR A 316 -8.78 -17.84 -31.81
C THR A 316 -8.97 -19.30 -31.47
N PHE A 317 -10.22 -19.74 -31.45
CA PHE A 317 -10.60 -21.13 -31.24
C PHE A 317 -11.27 -21.67 -32.49
N ALA A 318 -10.71 -22.75 -33.06
CA ALA A 318 -11.18 -23.30 -34.32
C ALA A 318 -12.47 -24.11 -34.12
N ASP A 319 -13.46 -23.85 -34.98
CA ASP A 319 -14.68 -24.64 -35.04
C ASP A 319 -14.45 -25.94 -35.82
N SER A 320 -14.51 -27.06 -35.09
CA SER A 320 -14.36 -28.42 -35.59
C SER A 320 -15.67 -29.02 -36.12
N SER A 321 -16.81 -28.33 -36.04
CA SER A 321 -18.08 -28.81 -36.59
C SER A 321 -18.13 -28.76 -38.13
N GLY A 322 -17.21 -28.00 -38.75
CA GLY A 322 -17.18 -27.77 -40.19
C GLY A 322 -17.99 -26.55 -40.65
N ARG A 323 -18.57 -25.76 -39.73
CA ARG A 323 -19.34 -24.54 -40.06
C ARG A 323 -18.51 -23.27 -40.11
N GLY A 324 -17.23 -23.33 -39.74
CA GLY A 324 -16.29 -22.21 -39.81
C GLY A 324 -16.56 -21.11 -38.78
N LEU A 325 -17.24 -21.44 -37.68
CA LEU A 325 -17.61 -20.50 -36.61
C LEU A 325 -16.43 -20.23 -35.67
N THR A 326 -15.37 -19.59 -36.17
CA THR A 326 -14.17 -19.30 -35.37
C THR A 326 -14.50 -18.37 -34.20
N ALA A 327 -14.21 -18.81 -32.98
CA ALA A 327 -14.38 -18.02 -31.77
C ALA A 327 -13.09 -17.25 -31.42
N THR A 328 -13.21 -16.21 -30.58
CA THR A 328 -12.10 -15.29 -30.28
C THR A 328 -11.95 -15.06 -28.78
N LEU A 329 -10.74 -15.15 -28.25
CA LEU A 329 -10.40 -14.73 -26.89
C LEU A 329 -10.44 -13.20 -26.79
N ARG A 330 -11.17 -12.69 -25.80
CA ARG A 330 -11.39 -11.26 -25.55
C ARG A 330 -11.08 -10.91 -24.10
N ARG A 331 -10.95 -9.62 -23.83
CA ARG A 331 -10.89 -9.02 -22.49
C ARG A 331 -12.18 -8.26 -22.22
N THR A 332 -12.61 -8.21 -20.96
CA THR A 332 -13.85 -7.49 -20.58
C THR A 332 -13.83 -6.00 -20.92
N TRP A 333 -12.64 -5.40 -21.03
CA TRP A 333 -12.43 -4.00 -21.41
C TRP A 333 -12.13 -3.78 -22.91
N GLY A 334 -12.16 -4.84 -23.72
CA GLY A 334 -12.07 -4.77 -25.18
C GLY A 334 -10.65 -4.67 -25.71
N SER A 335 -10.33 -3.55 -26.35
CA SER A 335 -9.09 -3.34 -27.13
C SER A 335 -7.82 -3.42 -26.27
N PRO A 336 -6.65 -3.69 -26.88
CA PRO A 336 -5.38 -3.60 -26.19
C PRO A 336 -5.20 -2.24 -25.50
N SER A 337 -4.58 -2.26 -24.31
CA SER A 337 -4.36 -1.06 -23.52
C SER A 337 -3.33 -0.13 -24.16
N HIS A 338 -3.33 1.12 -23.72
CA HIS A 338 -2.32 2.09 -24.12
C HIS A 338 -0.90 1.56 -23.87
N ALA A 339 0.05 2.01 -24.70
CA ALA A 339 1.43 1.58 -24.67
C ALA A 339 2.12 1.64 -23.30
N GLY A 340 1.78 2.67 -22.54
CA GLY A 340 2.33 2.93 -21.22
C GLY A 340 1.53 2.37 -20.05
N PHE A 341 0.39 1.71 -20.28
CA PHE A 341 -0.47 1.26 -19.19
C PHE A 341 0.15 0.06 -18.45
N LEU A 342 0.30 0.19 -17.13
CA LEU A 342 0.73 -0.87 -16.23
C LEU A 342 -0.06 -0.78 -14.92
N ALA A 343 -0.80 -1.85 -14.61
CA ALA A 343 -1.48 -2.05 -13.34
C ALA A 343 -1.76 -3.55 -13.13
N ALA A 344 -2.10 -3.92 -11.89
CA ALA A 344 -2.51 -5.28 -11.53
C ALA A 344 -4.02 -5.54 -11.72
N TYR A 345 -4.69 -4.64 -12.44
CA TYR A 345 -6.10 -4.71 -12.81
C TYR A 345 -6.35 -3.87 -14.09
N PRO A 346 -7.52 -3.96 -14.74
CA PRO A 346 -7.79 -3.28 -16.00
C PRO A 346 -7.92 -1.75 -15.87
N GLU A 347 -7.92 -1.03 -17.00
CA GLU A 347 -8.11 0.43 -17.01
C GLU A 347 -9.48 0.89 -16.45
N THR A 348 -10.40 -0.04 -16.22
CA THR A 348 -11.81 0.21 -15.87
C THR A 348 -11.99 1.04 -14.61
N GLN A 349 -11.20 0.81 -13.55
CA GLN A 349 -11.31 1.61 -12.32
C GLN A 349 -11.03 3.10 -12.58
N PHE A 350 -10.02 3.38 -13.40
CA PHE A 350 -9.67 4.74 -13.74
C PHE A 350 -10.74 5.41 -14.61
N ILE A 351 -11.29 4.69 -15.59
CA ILE A 351 -12.36 5.19 -16.47
C ILE A 351 -13.62 5.47 -15.65
N GLN A 352 -13.97 4.56 -14.72
CA GLN A 352 -15.14 4.73 -13.85
C GLN A 352 -15.00 5.98 -12.97
N LEU A 353 -13.81 6.21 -12.38
CA LEU A 353 -13.53 7.38 -11.55
C LEU A 353 -13.87 8.70 -12.23
N GLU A 354 -13.59 8.83 -13.53
CA GLU A 354 -13.81 10.06 -14.31
C GLU A 354 -15.30 10.49 -14.32
N SER A 355 -16.20 9.52 -14.24
CA SER A 355 -17.66 9.72 -14.25
C SER A 355 -18.31 9.74 -12.86
N MET A 356 -17.58 9.37 -11.81
CA MET A 356 -18.14 9.26 -10.45
C MET A 356 -18.47 10.62 -9.85
N THR A 357 -19.56 10.66 -9.07
CA THR A 357 -20.01 11.82 -8.30
C THR A 357 -20.01 11.58 -6.78
N ALA A 358 -19.75 10.35 -6.34
CA ALA A 358 -19.65 9.95 -4.95
C ALA A 358 -18.68 8.78 -4.80
N SER A 359 -18.08 8.65 -3.61
CA SER A 359 -17.15 7.56 -3.29
C SER A 359 -17.84 6.21 -3.17
N ASP A 360 -17.23 5.17 -3.74
CA ASP A 360 -17.64 3.77 -3.60
C ASP A 360 -16.41 2.89 -3.79
N TYR A 361 -15.67 2.65 -2.70
CA TYR A 361 -14.41 1.91 -2.74
C TYR A 361 -14.61 0.44 -3.16
N SER A 362 -15.82 -0.11 -3.04
CA SER A 362 -16.15 -1.46 -3.53
C SER A 362 -16.09 -1.57 -5.06
N LYS A 363 -16.18 -0.44 -5.77
CA LYS A 363 -16.09 -0.34 -7.24
C LYS A 363 -14.78 0.28 -7.71
N VAL A 364 -14.38 1.39 -7.09
CA VAL A 364 -13.16 2.12 -7.43
C VAL A 364 -12.42 2.46 -6.15
N TRP A 365 -11.27 1.82 -5.96
CA TRP A 365 -10.43 2.04 -4.79
C TRP A 365 -9.07 2.62 -5.19
N ALA A 366 -8.92 3.93 -4.97
CA ALA A 366 -7.66 4.66 -5.07
C ALA A 366 -6.74 4.27 -6.26
N PRO A 367 -7.23 4.24 -7.52
CA PRO A 367 -6.44 3.68 -8.61
C PRO A 367 -5.16 4.48 -8.89
N TYR A 368 -5.20 5.82 -8.72
CA TYR A 368 -4.02 6.67 -8.85
C TYR A 368 -3.04 6.54 -7.66
N TYR A 369 -3.50 6.16 -6.47
CA TYR A 369 -2.61 5.78 -5.36
C TYR A 369 -1.81 4.52 -5.69
N THR A 370 -2.43 3.52 -6.32
CA THR A 370 -1.72 2.29 -6.74
C THR A 370 -0.71 2.61 -7.85
N ALA A 371 -1.09 3.44 -8.82
CA ALA A 371 -0.20 3.91 -9.89
C ALA A 371 1.00 4.66 -9.30
N HIS A 372 0.78 5.50 -8.28
CA HIS A 372 1.85 6.14 -7.52
C HIS A 372 2.83 5.12 -6.93
N LYS A 373 2.37 4.09 -6.20
CA LYS A 373 3.31 3.15 -5.56
C LYS A 373 4.16 2.42 -6.58
N ILE A 374 3.54 1.97 -7.68
CA ILE A 374 4.26 1.31 -8.77
C ILE A 374 5.27 2.28 -9.40
N LEU A 375 4.87 3.52 -9.71
CA LEU A 375 5.75 4.54 -10.26
C LEU A 375 6.94 4.83 -9.35
N ARG A 376 6.69 5.10 -8.06
CA ARG A 376 7.74 5.37 -7.06
C ARG A 376 8.71 4.19 -6.95
N GLY A 377 8.18 2.97 -6.81
CA GLY A 377 9.01 1.77 -6.75
C GLY A 377 9.88 1.57 -7.99
N LEU A 378 9.37 1.86 -9.19
CA LEU A 378 10.15 1.79 -10.43
C LEU A 378 11.26 2.84 -10.49
N LEU A 379 10.99 4.06 -10.02
CA LEU A 379 12.01 5.10 -9.93
C LEU A 379 13.11 4.73 -8.91
N ASP A 380 12.73 4.16 -7.77
CA ASP A 380 13.68 3.67 -6.78
C ASP A 380 14.50 2.50 -7.31
N ALA A 381 13.88 1.57 -8.05
CA ALA A 381 14.58 0.47 -8.72
C ALA A 381 15.60 0.98 -9.74
N TYR A 382 15.23 1.97 -10.55
CA TYR A 382 16.15 2.61 -11.48
C TYR A 382 17.32 3.28 -10.76
N ALA A 383 17.04 4.08 -9.72
CA ALA A 383 18.07 4.76 -8.95
C ALA A 383 19.04 3.77 -8.27
N ALA A 384 18.53 2.63 -7.79
CA ALA A 384 19.32 1.62 -7.10
C ALA A 384 20.15 0.74 -8.06
N THR A 385 19.63 0.40 -9.24
CA THR A 385 20.24 -0.63 -10.11
C THR A 385 20.70 -0.14 -11.49
N GLY A 386 20.27 1.05 -11.91
CA GLY A 386 20.49 1.56 -13.26
C GLY A 386 19.71 0.81 -14.35
N ASP A 387 18.74 -0.06 -13.99
CA ASP A 387 17.96 -0.82 -14.96
C ASP A 387 17.05 0.10 -15.79
N ALA A 388 17.45 0.38 -17.04
CA ALA A 388 16.73 1.27 -17.95
C ALA A 388 15.28 0.83 -18.22
N ARG A 389 14.94 -0.45 -18.04
CA ARG A 389 13.55 -0.93 -18.17
C ARG A 389 12.65 -0.34 -17.09
N ALA A 390 13.18 -0.12 -15.88
CA ALA A 390 12.41 0.49 -14.80
C ALA A 390 12.05 1.94 -15.12
N LEU A 391 12.99 2.71 -15.67
CA LEU A 391 12.75 4.09 -16.10
C LEU A 391 11.78 4.15 -17.30
N ASP A 392 11.88 3.22 -18.25
CA ASP A 392 10.96 3.11 -19.37
C ASP A 392 9.53 2.75 -18.92
N LEU A 393 9.36 1.86 -17.94
CA LEU A 393 8.07 1.57 -17.32
C LEU A 393 7.49 2.81 -16.64
N ALA A 394 8.29 3.51 -15.83
CA ALA A 394 7.89 4.74 -15.14
C ALA A 394 7.46 5.84 -16.12
N GLY A 395 8.26 6.09 -17.16
CA GLY A 395 7.96 7.04 -18.24
C GLY A 395 6.68 6.68 -18.98
N GLY A 396 6.52 5.41 -19.37
CA GLY A 396 5.31 4.95 -20.03
C GLY A 396 4.05 5.15 -19.18
N MET A 397 4.11 4.85 -17.88
CA MET A 397 2.99 5.10 -16.97
C MET A 397 2.60 6.58 -16.94
N ALA A 398 3.58 7.49 -16.89
CA ALA A 398 3.33 8.92 -16.97
C ALA A 398 2.72 9.33 -18.32
N ASP A 399 3.26 8.83 -19.44
CA ASP A 399 2.73 9.09 -20.78
C ASP A 399 1.26 8.66 -20.89
N TRP A 400 0.91 7.48 -20.35
CA TRP A 400 -0.47 7.00 -20.30
C TRP A 400 -1.38 7.89 -19.43
N MET A 401 -0.97 8.19 -18.20
CA MET A 401 -1.76 9.05 -17.31
C MET A 401 -1.99 10.43 -17.94
N HIS A 402 -0.95 11.03 -18.53
CA HIS A 402 -1.05 12.31 -19.23
C HIS A 402 -1.98 12.23 -20.44
N SER A 403 -1.91 11.16 -21.24
CA SER A 403 -2.77 10.98 -22.41
C SER A 403 -4.27 10.99 -22.07
N ARG A 404 -4.64 10.58 -20.85
CA ARG A 404 -6.02 10.56 -20.38
C ARG A 404 -6.39 11.80 -19.59
N LEU A 405 -5.66 12.12 -18.52
CA LEU A 405 -6.01 13.21 -17.61
C LEU A 405 -5.97 14.57 -18.30
N SER A 406 -5.09 14.79 -19.29
CA SER A 406 -5.02 16.05 -20.05
C SER A 406 -6.25 16.32 -20.92
N LYS A 407 -7.13 15.33 -21.12
CA LYS A 407 -8.38 15.46 -21.90
C LYS A 407 -9.60 15.74 -21.05
N LEU A 408 -9.47 15.65 -19.72
CA LEU A 408 -10.59 15.84 -18.80
C LEU A 408 -10.79 17.33 -18.50
N PRO A 409 -12.04 17.81 -18.37
CA PRO A 409 -12.32 19.15 -17.88
C PRO A 409 -11.76 19.34 -16.46
N GLY A 410 -11.26 20.54 -16.15
CA GLY A 410 -10.72 20.85 -14.82
C GLY A 410 -11.71 20.56 -13.67
N ALA A 411 -13.00 20.84 -13.87
CA ALA A 411 -14.04 20.52 -12.89
C ALA A 411 -14.21 19.01 -12.64
N THR A 412 -13.87 18.16 -13.62
CA THR A 412 -13.82 16.70 -13.44
C THR A 412 -12.63 16.29 -12.60
N LEU A 413 -11.44 16.83 -12.88
CA LEU A 413 -10.24 16.58 -12.06
C LEU A 413 -10.47 16.98 -10.61
N GLN A 414 -10.96 18.19 -10.35
CA GLN A 414 -11.25 18.67 -8.99
C GLN A 414 -12.26 17.78 -8.25
N ARG A 415 -13.31 17.31 -8.95
CA ARG A 415 -14.28 16.38 -8.37
C ARG A 415 -13.64 15.05 -8.03
N MET A 416 -12.86 14.46 -8.94
CA MET A 416 -12.18 13.17 -8.72
C MET A 416 -11.31 13.23 -7.47
N TRP A 417 -10.43 14.23 -7.38
CA TRP A 417 -9.48 14.40 -6.27
C TRP A 417 -10.14 14.70 -4.92
N GLY A 418 -11.35 15.27 -4.94
CA GLY A 418 -12.16 15.50 -3.74
C GLY A 418 -12.90 14.27 -3.22
N LEU A 419 -12.94 13.14 -3.95
CA LEU A 419 -13.61 11.92 -3.48
C LEU A 419 -12.76 11.18 -2.44
N PHE A 420 -13.37 10.85 -1.30
CA PHE A 420 -12.74 10.00 -0.28
C PHE A 420 -12.43 8.62 -0.87
N SER A 421 -11.20 8.13 -0.67
CA SER A 421 -10.69 6.82 -1.11
C SER A 421 -10.63 6.62 -2.63
N SER A 422 -11.74 6.73 -3.36
CA SER A 422 -11.75 6.58 -4.82
C SER A 422 -10.88 7.64 -5.53
N GLY A 423 -10.83 8.84 -4.98
CA GLY A 423 -10.03 9.96 -5.49
C GLY A 423 -8.58 10.01 -4.99
N GLU A 424 -8.17 9.10 -4.12
CA GLU A 424 -6.84 9.13 -3.52
C GLU A 424 -5.75 8.84 -4.56
N PHE A 425 -4.74 9.72 -4.61
CA PHE A 425 -3.58 9.60 -5.50
C PHE A 425 -2.23 9.54 -4.76
N GLY A 426 -2.23 9.69 -3.43
CA GLY A 426 -1.01 9.74 -2.61
C GLY A 426 0.03 10.74 -3.12
N GLY A 427 1.31 10.46 -2.91
CA GLY A 427 2.45 11.27 -3.38
C GLY A 427 2.80 11.13 -4.87
N ILE A 428 1.83 10.91 -5.78
CA ILE A 428 2.14 10.75 -7.21
C ILE A 428 2.85 11.97 -7.80
N VAL A 429 2.50 13.16 -7.31
CA VAL A 429 3.07 14.44 -7.73
C VAL A 429 4.58 14.48 -7.44
N GLU A 430 5.00 14.00 -6.27
CA GLU A 430 6.41 13.87 -5.90
C GLU A 430 7.16 12.96 -6.89
N ALA A 431 6.59 11.78 -7.18
CA ALA A 431 7.20 10.82 -8.11
C ALA A 431 7.27 11.35 -9.55
N LEU A 432 6.26 12.09 -10.02
CA LEU A 432 6.27 12.71 -11.34
C LEU A 432 7.31 13.82 -11.47
N CYS A 433 7.53 14.60 -10.40
CA CYS A 433 8.60 15.60 -10.38
C CYS A 433 9.98 14.93 -10.38
N ASP A 434 10.18 13.83 -9.63
CA ASP A 434 11.42 13.06 -9.71
C ASP A 434 11.66 12.47 -11.10
N LEU A 435 10.61 11.97 -11.76
CA LEU A 435 10.69 11.50 -13.13
C LEU A 435 11.02 12.64 -14.12
N TYR A 436 10.46 13.84 -13.89
CA TYR A 436 10.82 15.04 -14.65
C TYR A 436 12.32 15.35 -14.50
N ASP A 437 12.84 15.36 -13.27
CA ASP A 437 14.27 15.64 -13.01
C ASP A 437 15.19 14.62 -13.71
N LEU A 438 14.76 13.35 -13.82
CA LEU A 438 15.52 12.30 -14.50
C LEU A 438 15.48 12.36 -16.04
N THR A 439 14.41 12.90 -16.62
CA THR A 439 14.13 12.76 -18.06
C THR A 439 14.09 14.08 -18.83
N GLY A 440 13.85 15.20 -18.15
CA GLY A 440 13.65 16.52 -18.74
C GLY A 440 12.35 16.68 -19.57
N LYS A 441 11.46 15.67 -19.61
CA LYS A 441 10.22 15.74 -20.39
C LYS A 441 9.18 16.64 -19.73
N GLY A 442 8.84 17.76 -20.35
CA GLY A 442 7.90 18.75 -19.81
C GLY A 442 6.50 18.20 -19.53
N GLU A 443 6.08 17.15 -20.23
CA GLU A 443 4.81 16.46 -20.04
C GLU A 443 4.68 15.83 -18.65
N HIS A 444 5.78 15.43 -18.01
CA HIS A 444 5.75 14.91 -16.64
C HIS A 444 5.36 16.00 -15.64
N LEU A 445 5.91 17.22 -15.81
CA LEU A 445 5.54 18.36 -14.98
C LEU A 445 4.12 18.85 -15.29
N ALA A 446 3.71 18.82 -16.57
CA ALA A 446 2.34 19.13 -16.96
C ALA A 446 1.35 18.15 -16.31
N LEU A 447 1.66 16.85 -16.32
CA LEU A 447 0.86 15.82 -15.64
C LEU A 447 0.81 16.04 -14.12
N ALA A 448 1.94 16.36 -13.49
CA ALA A 448 1.99 16.59 -12.04
C ALA A 448 0.99 17.67 -11.59
N ARG A 449 0.82 18.73 -12.39
CA ARG A 449 -0.14 19.82 -12.13
C ARG A 449 -1.61 19.42 -12.30
N LEU A 450 -1.92 18.34 -13.03
CA LEU A 450 -3.30 17.87 -13.18
C LEU A 450 -3.86 17.25 -11.88
N PHE A 451 -3.00 17.01 -10.88
CA PHE A 451 -3.36 16.52 -9.55
C PHE A 451 -3.55 17.64 -8.51
N ASP A 452 -3.46 18.92 -8.89
CA ASP A 452 -3.77 20.03 -7.97
C ASP A 452 -5.21 19.87 -7.45
N LEU A 453 -5.37 19.94 -6.12
CA LEU A 453 -6.67 20.00 -5.45
C LEU A 453 -6.86 21.43 -4.91
N ASP A 454 -7.43 22.30 -5.74
CA ASP A 454 -7.43 23.75 -5.56
C ASP A 454 -8.00 24.16 -4.19
N ARG A 455 -9.13 23.57 -3.79
CA ARG A 455 -9.77 23.84 -2.50
C ARG A 455 -8.83 23.61 -1.31
N LEU A 456 -7.98 22.59 -1.37
CA LEU A 456 -7.06 22.26 -0.28
C LEU A 456 -5.83 23.17 -0.32
N ILE A 457 -5.18 23.30 -1.48
CA ILE A 457 -3.97 24.11 -1.61
C ILE A 457 -4.24 25.58 -1.32
N ASP A 458 -5.34 26.15 -1.81
CA ASP A 458 -5.67 27.56 -1.61
C ASP A 458 -5.96 27.86 -0.14
N ALA A 459 -6.71 26.98 0.53
CA ALA A 459 -6.98 27.11 1.97
C ALA A 459 -5.68 27.03 2.79
N CYS A 460 -4.84 26.02 2.56
CA CYS A 460 -3.58 25.88 3.29
C CYS A 460 -2.60 27.02 2.98
N ALA A 461 -2.48 27.47 1.73
CA ALA A 461 -1.64 28.62 1.37
C ALA A 461 -2.09 29.90 2.06
N ALA A 462 -3.41 30.09 2.22
CA ALA A 462 -4.01 31.19 2.98
C ALA A 462 -4.00 30.97 4.52
N ASN A 463 -3.34 29.90 5.00
CA ASN A 463 -3.29 29.51 6.41
C ASN A 463 -4.68 29.30 7.05
N THR A 464 -5.65 28.83 6.25
CA THR A 464 -7.00 28.49 6.70
C THR A 464 -7.08 26.97 6.95
N ASP A 465 -7.29 26.58 8.20
CA ASP A 465 -7.38 25.18 8.61
C ASP A 465 -8.72 24.56 8.16
N VAL A 466 -8.65 23.57 7.26
CA VAL A 466 -9.80 22.86 6.68
C VAL A 466 -9.71 21.35 6.88
N LEU A 467 -8.89 20.90 7.84
CA LEU A 467 -8.51 19.49 7.96
C LEU A 467 -9.54 18.62 8.68
N ASP A 468 -10.46 19.22 9.45
CA ASP A 468 -11.44 18.48 10.24
C ASP A 468 -12.28 17.53 9.38
N GLY A 469 -12.27 16.25 9.75
CA GLY A 469 -13.01 15.20 9.05
C GLY A 469 -12.38 14.73 7.74
N LEU A 470 -11.25 15.30 7.30
CA LEU A 470 -10.52 14.78 6.15
C LEU A 470 -9.74 13.50 6.51
N HIS A 471 -9.67 12.57 5.56
CA HIS A 471 -8.86 11.36 5.67
C HIS A 471 -7.37 11.72 5.66
N ALA A 472 -6.67 11.49 6.75
CA ALA A 472 -5.36 12.07 7.00
C ALA A 472 -4.32 11.61 5.95
N ASN A 473 -4.18 10.31 5.76
CA ASN A 473 -3.16 9.76 4.87
C ASN A 473 -3.43 10.00 3.38
N GLN A 474 -4.68 10.28 2.97
CA GLN A 474 -4.98 10.70 1.61
C GLN A 474 -4.38 12.08 1.31
N HIS A 475 -4.32 12.96 2.32
CA HIS A 475 -3.96 14.36 2.13
C HIS A 475 -2.49 14.68 2.47
N ILE A 476 -1.87 14.05 3.47
CA ILE A 476 -0.47 14.34 3.85
C ILE A 476 0.51 14.22 2.65
N PRO A 477 0.47 13.16 1.83
CA PRO A 477 1.41 12.98 0.71
C PRO A 477 1.26 14.02 -0.41
N ILE A 478 0.13 14.73 -0.48
CA ILE A 478 -0.07 15.80 -1.46
C ILE A 478 0.96 16.92 -1.22
N PHE A 479 1.24 17.23 0.05
CA PHE A 479 2.14 18.31 0.43
C PHE A 479 3.63 17.99 0.20
N THR A 480 4.03 16.70 0.18
CA THR A 480 5.38 16.34 -0.29
C THR A 480 5.51 16.60 -1.79
N GLY A 481 4.44 16.31 -2.56
CA GLY A 481 4.34 16.69 -3.97
C GLY A 481 4.40 18.19 -4.22
N TYR A 482 3.70 18.99 -3.41
CA TYR A 482 3.72 20.45 -3.51
C TYR A 482 5.12 21.03 -3.30
N LEU A 483 5.90 20.52 -2.34
CA LEU A 483 7.30 20.96 -2.19
C LEU A 483 8.13 20.66 -3.45
N ARG A 484 7.89 19.52 -4.12
CA ARG A 484 8.56 19.23 -5.40
C ARG A 484 8.09 20.11 -6.54
N LEU A 485 6.82 20.49 -6.58
CA LEU A 485 6.33 21.48 -7.54
C LEU A 485 6.96 22.85 -7.26
N TYR A 486 7.12 23.26 -6.00
CA TYR A 486 7.87 24.47 -5.65
C TYR A 486 9.31 24.39 -6.17
N ASP A 487 10.03 23.30 -5.92
CA ASP A 487 11.41 23.11 -6.42
C ASP A 487 11.49 23.27 -7.96
N ALA A 488 10.54 22.67 -8.68
CA ALA A 488 10.51 22.67 -10.13
C ALA A 488 10.06 24.01 -10.76
N THR A 489 9.23 24.79 -10.06
CA THR A 489 8.47 25.91 -10.64
C THR A 489 8.76 27.27 -10.02
N GLY A 490 9.17 27.31 -8.75
CA GLY A 490 9.33 28.53 -7.95
C GLY A 490 8.00 29.14 -7.47
N GLU A 491 6.87 28.46 -7.60
CA GLU A 491 5.57 28.99 -7.17
C GLU A 491 5.40 28.90 -5.64
N GLU A 492 5.50 30.05 -4.97
CA GLU A 492 5.41 30.20 -3.51
C GLU A 492 4.15 29.60 -2.87
N ARG A 493 3.03 29.52 -3.62
CA ARG A 493 1.78 28.93 -3.12
C ARG A 493 1.97 27.51 -2.62
N TYR A 494 2.80 26.72 -3.28
CA TYR A 494 3.06 25.34 -2.91
C TYR A 494 3.86 25.22 -1.60
N LEU A 495 4.92 26.04 -1.45
CA LEU A 495 5.72 26.08 -0.23
C LEU A 495 4.91 26.61 0.96
N ALA A 496 4.13 27.67 0.75
CA ALA A 496 3.25 28.22 1.77
C ALA A 496 2.21 27.20 2.24
N ALA A 497 1.56 26.50 1.31
CA ALA A 497 0.59 25.46 1.63
C ALA A 497 1.21 24.32 2.46
N ALA A 498 2.37 23.80 2.05
CA ALA A 498 3.06 22.71 2.75
C ALA A 498 3.51 23.11 4.16
N ARG A 499 4.07 24.32 4.33
CA ARG A 499 4.49 24.83 5.63
C ARG A 499 3.31 24.99 6.57
N ASN A 500 2.27 25.68 6.12
CA ASN A 500 1.09 25.97 6.93
C ASN A 500 0.32 24.68 7.27
N PHE A 501 0.20 23.75 6.33
CA PHE A 501 -0.40 22.44 6.59
C PHE A 501 0.32 21.69 7.72
N TRP A 502 1.66 21.69 7.73
CA TRP A 502 2.42 21.06 8.81
C TRP A 502 2.08 21.70 10.16
N ASP A 503 2.01 23.03 10.22
CA ASP A 503 1.65 23.79 11.43
C ASP A 503 0.16 23.63 11.83
N MET A 504 -0.71 23.17 10.94
CA MET A 504 -2.09 22.78 11.26
C MET A 504 -2.18 21.40 11.92
N VAL A 505 -1.23 20.50 11.62
CA VAL A 505 -1.18 19.14 12.20
C VAL A 505 -0.35 19.12 13.48
N VAL A 506 0.83 19.74 13.47
CA VAL A 506 1.78 19.71 14.58
C VAL A 506 1.83 21.10 15.23
N PRO A 507 1.50 21.24 16.54
CA PRO A 507 1.19 20.18 17.51
C PRO A 507 -0.30 19.80 17.59
N HIS A 508 -1.19 20.56 16.95
CA HIS A 508 -2.62 20.61 17.26
C HIS A 508 -3.42 19.31 17.09
N ARG A 509 -2.95 18.37 16.28
CA ARG A 509 -3.60 17.08 15.99
C ARG A 509 -2.64 15.90 16.19
N MET A 510 -1.56 16.13 16.90
CA MET A 510 -0.51 15.13 17.16
C MET A 510 -0.70 14.49 18.55
N TYR A 511 -0.63 13.17 18.63
CA TYR A 511 -0.48 12.43 19.89
C TYR A 511 0.98 12.48 20.38
N SER A 512 1.23 12.20 21.66
CA SER A 512 2.57 12.28 22.28
C SER A 512 3.63 11.46 21.54
N ILE A 513 3.23 10.32 20.94
CA ILE A 513 4.10 9.44 20.14
C ILE A 513 4.47 10.00 18.75
N GLY A 514 3.95 11.17 18.36
CA GLY A 514 4.17 11.83 17.07
C GLY A 514 3.10 11.58 16.01
N GLY A 515 2.22 10.61 16.23
CA GLY A 515 1.13 10.24 15.31
C GLY A 515 -0.01 11.23 15.25
N THR A 516 -0.87 11.06 14.25
CA THR A 516 -2.11 11.83 14.10
C THR A 516 -3.22 10.91 13.58
N SER A 517 -4.44 11.44 13.46
CA SER A 517 -5.67 10.77 13.03
C SER A 517 -6.24 9.75 14.02
N ASP A 518 -7.56 9.62 13.97
CA ASP A 518 -8.30 8.56 14.64
C ASP A 518 -9.29 7.94 13.66
N ALA A 519 -9.27 6.60 13.56
CA ALA A 519 -9.95 5.86 12.50
C ALA A 519 -9.64 6.41 11.09
N GLU A 520 -8.39 6.82 10.86
CA GLU A 520 -7.86 7.40 9.60
C GLU A 520 -8.27 8.85 9.31
N PHE A 521 -9.08 9.51 10.14
CA PHE A 521 -9.54 10.89 9.93
C PHE A 521 -8.97 11.86 10.96
N TRP A 522 -8.71 13.09 10.54
CA TRP A 522 -8.43 14.16 11.51
C TRP A 522 -9.67 14.52 12.29
N ARG A 523 -9.51 14.58 13.61
CA ARG A 523 -10.50 15.15 14.52
C ARG A 523 -10.30 16.67 14.61
N ALA A 524 -11.19 17.32 15.37
CA ALA A 524 -11.13 18.75 15.62
C ALA A 524 -9.75 19.16 16.16
N ARG A 525 -9.31 20.36 15.78
CA ARG A 525 -8.08 20.98 16.28
C ARG A 525 -8.05 20.96 17.82
N ASP A 526 -6.90 20.62 18.39
CA ASP A 526 -6.62 20.61 19.83
C ASP A 526 -7.46 19.62 20.65
N VAL A 527 -8.20 18.69 20.01
CA VAL A 527 -8.91 17.59 20.68
C VAL A 527 -8.09 16.31 20.56
N VAL A 528 -7.18 16.09 21.51
CA VAL A 528 -6.26 14.94 21.53
C VAL A 528 -6.78 13.85 22.47
N ALA A 529 -7.05 14.16 23.75
CA ALA A 529 -7.58 13.18 24.70
C ALA A 529 -8.96 12.67 24.26
N GLY A 530 -9.83 13.55 23.80
CA GLY A 530 -11.15 13.20 23.28
C GLY A 530 -11.11 12.34 22.01
N ALA A 531 -9.97 12.28 21.32
CA ALA A 531 -9.77 11.48 20.11
C ALA A 531 -9.06 10.14 20.36
N ILE A 532 -8.65 9.83 21.60
CA ILE A 532 -7.96 8.58 21.91
C ILE A 532 -8.92 7.38 21.79
N SER A 533 -8.54 6.40 20.96
CA SER A 533 -9.29 5.17 20.73
C SER A 533 -8.35 4.01 20.32
N GLY A 534 -8.93 2.84 20.06
CA GLY A 534 -8.21 1.69 19.49
C GLY A 534 -7.83 1.85 18.01
N ALA A 535 -8.35 2.87 17.33
CA ALA A 535 -8.05 3.19 15.93
C ALA A 535 -7.20 4.47 15.79
N SER A 536 -6.59 4.95 16.87
CA SER A 536 -5.75 6.14 16.85
C SER A 536 -4.37 5.87 16.24
N ALA A 537 -3.80 6.92 15.65
CA ALA A 537 -2.45 6.96 15.12
C ALA A 537 -2.20 5.89 14.04
N GLU A 538 -2.77 6.10 12.84
CA GLU A 538 -2.41 5.31 11.66
C GLU A 538 -0.91 5.44 11.33
N SER A 539 -0.22 4.33 11.08
CA SER A 539 1.22 4.30 10.77
C SER A 539 1.60 5.05 9.50
N CYS A 540 0.78 5.01 8.44
CA CYS A 540 1.06 5.75 7.21
C CYS A 540 1.13 7.27 7.44
N CYS A 541 0.30 7.79 8.35
CA CYS A 541 0.27 9.20 8.67
C CYS A 541 1.61 9.65 9.26
N ALA A 542 2.17 8.89 10.21
CA ALA A 542 3.49 9.18 10.78
C ALA A 542 4.58 9.09 9.70
N TYR A 543 4.57 8.07 8.84
CA TYR A 543 5.53 7.94 7.74
C TYR A 543 5.53 9.18 6.82
N ASN A 544 4.36 9.60 6.36
CA ASN A 544 4.27 10.74 5.43
C ASN A 544 4.53 12.08 6.12
N MET A 545 4.21 12.23 7.41
CA MET A 545 4.60 13.41 8.19
C MET A 545 6.12 13.48 8.42
N LEU A 546 6.80 12.33 8.61
CA LEU A 546 8.27 12.29 8.64
C LEU A 546 8.86 12.75 7.30
N LYS A 547 8.33 12.25 6.17
CA LYS A 547 8.74 12.70 4.83
C LYS A 547 8.54 14.21 4.65
N LEU A 548 7.38 14.74 5.03
CA LEU A 548 7.09 16.17 4.91
C LEU A 548 8.01 17.02 5.80
N SER A 549 8.21 16.60 7.05
CA SER A 549 9.10 17.30 8.01
C SER A 549 10.53 17.36 7.49
N ARG A 550 11.03 16.23 6.96
CA ARG A 550 12.34 16.15 6.30
C ARG A 550 12.42 17.10 5.10
N ALA A 551 11.42 17.09 4.23
CA ALA A 551 11.40 17.95 3.06
C ALA A 551 11.37 19.44 3.45
N LEU A 552 10.55 19.84 4.42
CA LEU A 552 10.52 21.22 4.93
C LEU A 552 11.85 21.63 5.58
N PHE A 553 12.51 20.72 6.31
CA PHE A 553 13.82 20.99 6.89
C PHE A 553 14.89 21.28 5.83
N LEU A 554 14.88 20.57 4.69
CA LEU A 554 15.79 20.83 3.58
C LEU A 554 15.61 22.23 2.96
N HIS A 555 14.50 22.92 3.25
CA HIS A 555 14.21 24.28 2.80
C HIS A 555 14.44 25.33 3.89
N ALA A 556 13.89 25.13 5.09
CA ALA A 556 13.85 26.14 6.15
C ALA A 556 14.91 25.97 7.25
N GLN A 557 15.48 24.77 7.41
CA GLN A 557 16.45 24.42 8.47
C GLN A 557 15.98 24.70 9.90
N ASP A 558 14.67 24.76 10.13
CA ASP A 558 14.07 24.93 11.46
C ASP A 558 14.12 23.61 12.25
N ALA A 559 14.66 23.64 13.46
CA ALA A 559 14.83 22.47 14.31
C ALA A 559 13.51 21.78 14.67
N LYS A 560 12.37 22.51 14.66
CA LYS A 560 11.05 21.94 14.99
C LYS A 560 10.70 20.72 14.13
N TYR A 561 11.14 20.72 12.87
CA TYR A 561 10.90 19.59 11.96
C TYR A 561 11.68 18.35 12.39
N MET A 562 12.91 18.50 12.87
CA MET A 562 13.74 17.39 13.33
C MET A 562 13.41 16.96 14.75
N ASP A 563 12.87 17.86 15.58
CA ASP A 563 12.28 17.50 16.88
C ASP A 563 11.03 16.63 16.71
N TYR A 564 10.14 17.00 15.77
CA TYR A 564 9.05 16.12 15.37
C TYR A 564 9.56 14.80 14.78
N TYR A 565 10.58 14.86 13.91
CA TYR A 565 11.13 13.66 13.27
C TYR A 565 11.65 12.66 14.31
N GLU A 566 12.45 13.12 15.28
CA GLU A 566 12.94 12.30 16.39
C GLU A 566 11.78 11.70 17.19
N ARG A 567 10.79 12.52 17.59
CA ARG A 567 9.63 12.07 18.36
C ARG A 567 8.88 10.95 17.64
N ALA A 568 8.47 11.18 16.39
CA ALA A 568 7.68 10.20 15.64
C ALA A 568 8.50 8.96 15.29
N LEU A 569 9.80 9.10 15.02
CA LEU A 569 10.70 7.97 14.76
C LEU A 569 10.82 7.07 16.00
N PHE A 570 11.34 7.60 17.11
CA PHE A 570 11.65 6.81 18.31
C PHE A 570 10.43 6.30 19.05
N ASN A 571 9.25 6.85 18.81
CA ASN A 571 8.05 6.40 19.49
C ASN A 571 7.21 5.58 18.51
N GLN A 572 6.48 6.23 17.61
CA GLN A 572 5.53 5.51 16.77
C GLN A 572 6.19 4.58 15.74
N VAL A 573 7.18 5.05 14.97
CA VAL A 573 7.69 4.28 13.81
C VAL A 573 8.49 3.06 14.24
N LEU A 574 9.34 3.17 15.27
CA LEU A 574 10.03 1.98 15.80
C LEU A 574 9.05 1.06 16.54
N GLY A 575 8.08 1.62 17.28
CA GLY A 575 7.08 0.87 18.02
C GLY A 575 6.04 0.16 17.14
N SER A 576 5.86 0.59 15.89
CA SER A 576 4.94 -0.05 14.95
C SER A 576 5.50 -1.35 14.37
N LYS A 577 6.80 -1.63 14.49
CA LYS A 577 7.43 -2.89 14.06
C LYS A 577 7.59 -3.84 15.24
N ARG A 578 7.07 -5.06 15.10
CA ARG A 578 7.27 -6.13 16.10
C ARG A 578 8.73 -6.58 16.14
N ASP A 579 9.25 -6.83 17.34
CA ASP A 579 10.64 -7.26 17.58
C ASP A 579 10.85 -8.77 17.40
N VAL A 580 10.32 -9.28 16.28
CA VAL A 580 10.46 -10.68 15.87
C VAL A 580 10.70 -10.71 14.35
N ALA A 581 11.61 -11.57 13.92
CA ALA A 581 11.88 -11.81 12.51
C ALA A 581 10.78 -12.68 11.88
N ASP A 582 10.35 -12.33 10.68
CA ASP A 582 9.37 -13.08 9.92
C ASP A 582 9.60 -12.85 8.41
N ALA A 583 9.74 -13.93 7.66
CA ALA A 583 10.05 -13.89 6.23
C ALA A 583 8.81 -13.67 5.36
N GLU A 584 7.62 -13.97 5.86
CA GLU A 584 6.36 -13.89 5.10
C GLU A 584 5.57 -12.62 5.41
N LYS A 585 5.69 -12.10 6.64
CA LYS A 585 4.95 -10.92 7.10
C LYS A 585 5.90 -9.83 7.59
N PRO A 586 5.64 -8.56 7.27
CA PRO A 586 6.46 -7.46 7.78
C PRO A 586 6.29 -7.24 9.29
N LEU A 587 5.18 -7.72 9.86
CA LEU A 587 4.81 -7.56 11.27
C LEU A 587 4.83 -6.09 11.71
N VAL A 588 4.03 -5.27 11.02
CA VAL A 588 3.87 -3.85 11.31
C VAL A 588 2.41 -3.50 11.61
N THR A 589 2.19 -2.51 12.47
CA THR A 589 0.84 -2.10 12.86
C THR A 589 0.17 -1.21 11.82
N TYR A 590 -1.17 -1.30 11.75
CA TYR A 590 -1.98 -0.33 11.01
C TYR A 590 -2.30 0.88 11.89
N PHE A 591 -3.08 0.66 12.94
CA PHE A 591 -3.28 1.59 14.04
C PHE A 591 -2.35 1.20 15.19
N LEU A 592 -1.82 2.19 15.90
CA LEU A 592 -1.10 1.90 17.15
C LEU A 592 -2.07 1.61 18.29
N GLY A 593 -3.21 2.29 18.30
CA GLY A 593 -4.22 2.24 19.36
C GLY A 593 -3.70 2.82 20.67
N LEU A 594 -4.37 3.84 21.17
CA LEU A 594 -3.89 4.63 22.32
C LEU A 594 -4.81 4.55 23.54
N ASN A 595 -5.93 3.83 23.41
CA ASN A 595 -6.84 3.60 24.53
C ASN A 595 -6.15 2.81 25.65
N PRO A 596 -6.60 2.96 26.91
CA PRO A 596 -6.08 2.19 28.03
C PRO A 596 -6.06 0.67 27.78
N GLY A 597 -4.93 0.03 28.08
CA GLY A 597 -4.73 -1.41 27.96
C GLY A 597 -4.68 -1.94 26.52
N HIS A 598 -4.37 -1.09 25.54
CA HIS A 598 -4.36 -1.50 24.13
C HIS A 598 -3.30 -2.56 23.84
N VAL A 599 -3.67 -3.56 23.03
CA VAL A 599 -2.77 -4.61 22.51
C VAL A 599 -2.58 -4.36 21.02
N ARG A 600 -1.34 -4.05 20.62
CA ARG A 600 -1.01 -3.76 19.22
C ARG A 600 -1.21 -4.98 18.31
N ASP A 601 -1.85 -4.78 17.16
CA ASP A 601 -1.99 -5.77 16.09
C ASP A 601 -0.94 -5.56 15.00
N TYR A 602 -0.05 -6.53 14.83
CA TYR A 602 1.02 -6.52 13.82
C TYR A 602 0.69 -7.36 12.58
N THR A 603 -0.54 -7.89 12.46
CA THR A 603 -1.01 -8.59 11.26
C THR A 603 -2.37 -8.04 10.81
N PRO A 604 -2.48 -6.73 10.59
CA PRO A 604 -3.75 -6.05 10.44
C PRO A 604 -4.48 -6.43 9.15
N LYS A 605 -5.82 -6.47 9.22
CA LYS A 605 -6.73 -6.59 8.07
C LYS A 605 -6.37 -7.72 7.08
N GLN A 606 -5.86 -8.84 7.58
CA GLN A 606 -5.43 -10.01 6.77
C GLN A 606 -4.24 -9.75 5.82
N GLY A 607 -3.50 -8.64 6.00
CA GLY A 607 -2.25 -8.35 5.30
C GLY A 607 -2.35 -7.41 4.10
N THR A 608 -1.17 -7.05 3.57
CA THR A 608 -0.89 -6.11 2.49
C THR A 608 -1.63 -4.78 2.59
N THR A 609 -1.77 -4.25 3.80
CA THR A 609 -2.40 -2.94 3.99
C THR A 609 -1.53 -1.79 3.49
N CYS A 610 -2.07 -0.58 3.38
CA CYS A 610 -1.28 0.64 3.14
C CYS A 610 -0.16 0.79 4.19
N CYS A 611 -0.46 0.55 5.46
CA CYS A 611 0.48 0.64 6.57
C CYS A 611 1.57 -0.43 6.49
N GLU A 612 1.21 -1.66 6.10
CA GLU A 612 2.21 -2.68 5.82
C GLU A 612 3.16 -2.24 4.71
N GLY A 613 2.65 -1.65 3.62
CA GLY A 613 3.45 -1.06 2.55
C GLY A 613 4.40 0.05 3.03
N THR A 614 3.90 1.05 3.76
CA THR A 614 4.75 2.13 4.30
C THR A 614 5.72 1.65 5.38
N GLY A 615 5.38 0.59 6.11
CA GLY A 615 6.24 -0.04 7.10
C GLY A 615 7.48 -0.67 6.46
N LEU A 616 7.33 -1.27 5.28
CA LEU A 616 8.46 -1.78 4.48
C LEU A 616 9.48 -0.66 4.18
N GLU A 617 8.99 0.49 3.72
CA GLU A 617 9.83 1.64 3.36
C GLU A 617 10.42 2.35 4.58
N SER A 618 9.66 2.47 5.67
CA SER A 618 10.12 3.14 6.88
C SER A 618 11.28 2.37 7.52
N ALA A 619 11.14 1.05 7.61
CA ALA A 619 12.06 0.20 8.36
C ALA A 619 13.35 -0.17 7.61
N THR A 620 13.56 0.31 6.39
CA THR A 620 14.78 0.02 5.60
C THR A 620 15.74 1.19 5.47
N LYS A 621 15.38 2.38 5.98
CA LYS A 621 16.10 3.63 5.70
C LYS A 621 16.36 4.55 6.89
N TYR A 622 16.36 4.04 8.13
CA TYR A 622 16.50 4.88 9.33
C TYR A 622 17.72 5.83 9.35
N GLN A 623 18.77 5.55 8.58
CA GLN A 623 19.94 6.40 8.43
C GLN A 623 19.74 7.68 7.60
N ASP A 624 18.67 7.77 6.81
CA ASP A 624 18.51 8.75 5.71
C ASP A 624 18.34 10.21 6.14
N THR A 625 18.26 10.41 7.45
CA THR A 625 18.01 11.69 8.12
C THR A 625 19.00 11.94 9.25
N VAL A 626 19.96 11.04 9.50
CA VAL A 626 20.99 11.24 10.54
C VAL A 626 21.82 12.48 10.24
N TYR A 627 22.20 12.66 8.96
CA TYR A 627 23.02 13.78 8.50
C TYR A 627 22.42 14.45 7.27
N PHE A 628 22.64 15.77 7.15
CA PHE A 628 22.52 16.50 5.89
C PHE A 628 23.74 17.39 5.67
N VAL A 629 24.01 17.75 4.42
CA VAL A 629 25.13 18.64 4.08
C VAL A 629 24.60 19.89 3.39
N ALA A 630 25.21 21.04 3.67
CA ALA A 630 24.95 22.25 2.91
C ALA A 630 25.36 22.04 1.45
N ALA A 631 24.59 22.57 0.50
CA ALA A 631 24.83 22.39 -0.93
C ALA A 631 26.18 22.96 -1.40
N ASP A 632 26.68 24.00 -0.73
CA ASP A 632 28.01 24.59 -0.93
C ASP A 632 29.12 23.87 -0.16
N GLY A 633 28.78 22.84 0.61
CA GLY A 633 29.69 22.09 1.46
C GLY A 633 30.20 22.86 2.68
N SER A 634 29.57 23.97 3.06
CA SER A 634 29.99 24.78 4.21
C SER A 634 29.71 24.11 5.57
N SER A 635 28.65 23.30 5.65
CA SER A 635 28.16 22.77 6.93
C SER A 635 27.69 21.32 6.85
N LEU A 636 27.92 20.59 7.95
CA LEU A 636 27.38 19.27 8.22
C LEU A 636 26.33 19.39 9.33
N TYR A 637 25.09 19.03 9.03
CA TYR A 637 24.01 18.93 10.01
C TYR A 637 23.95 17.53 10.60
N VAL A 638 24.00 17.45 11.93
CA VAL A 638 23.81 16.22 12.71
C VAL A 638 22.43 16.30 13.34
N ASN A 639 21.44 15.65 12.71
CA ASN A 639 20.04 15.77 13.13
C ASN A 639 19.67 14.70 14.15
N LEU A 640 20.10 13.45 13.94
CA LEU A 640 19.77 12.34 14.84
C LEU A 640 21.02 11.83 15.54
N PHE A 641 20.87 11.50 16.82
CA PHE A 641 21.89 10.78 17.56
C PHE A 641 21.70 9.27 17.37
N SER A 642 22.65 8.65 16.68
CA SER A 642 22.59 7.23 16.32
C SER A 642 23.99 6.71 15.98
N PRO A 643 24.35 5.49 16.42
CA PRO A 643 25.60 4.86 16.04
C PRO A 643 25.65 4.75 14.51
N SER A 644 26.59 5.44 13.89
CA SER A 644 26.62 5.57 12.42
C SER A 644 27.97 6.01 11.90
N THR A 645 28.20 5.77 10.62
CA THR A 645 29.35 6.29 9.87
C THR A 645 28.84 7.04 8.64
N LEU A 646 29.21 8.30 8.51
CA LEU A 646 29.04 9.12 7.31
C LEU A 646 30.30 9.09 6.46
N GLU A 647 30.15 8.80 5.17
CA GLU A 647 31.16 9.00 4.13
C GLU A 647 30.86 10.27 3.32
N TRP A 648 31.54 11.38 3.63
CA TRP A 648 31.39 12.66 2.93
C TRP A 648 32.48 12.85 1.88
N ALA A 649 32.37 12.09 0.78
CA ALA A 649 33.36 12.01 -0.29
C ALA A 649 33.74 13.39 -0.88
N ALA A 650 32.78 14.29 -1.05
CA ALA A 650 33.01 15.63 -1.62
C ALA A 650 34.02 16.48 -0.80
N LYS A 651 34.20 16.19 0.49
CA LYS A 651 35.18 16.83 1.37
C LYS A 651 36.37 15.92 1.72
N GLY A 652 36.36 14.65 1.30
CA GLY A 652 37.32 13.66 1.78
C GLY A 652 37.24 13.46 3.30
N VAL A 653 36.04 13.64 3.88
CA VAL A 653 35.80 13.55 5.33
C VAL A 653 34.92 12.35 5.61
N ARG A 654 35.24 11.62 6.69
CA ARG A 654 34.39 10.59 7.26
C ARG A 654 34.07 10.96 8.71
N VAL A 655 32.82 10.80 9.13
CA VAL A 655 32.38 11.08 10.51
C VAL A 655 31.83 9.81 11.12
N VAL A 656 32.45 9.34 12.19
CA VAL A 656 32.00 8.17 12.95
C VAL A 656 31.31 8.66 14.22
N GLN A 657 30.05 8.33 14.37
CA GLN A 657 29.26 8.63 15.56
C GLN A 657 29.13 7.37 16.40
N ASP A 658 29.65 7.42 17.62
CA ASP A 658 29.61 6.36 18.63
C ASP A 658 28.69 6.79 19.77
N THR A 659 27.64 6.02 19.99
CA THR A 659 26.63 6.25 21.02
C THR A 659 25.72 5.04 21.16
N ALA A 660 25.21 4.80 22.37
CA ALA A 660 24.08 3.89 22.60
C ALA A 660 22.72 4.62 22.67
N PHE A 661 22.60 5.85 22.15
CA PHE A 661 21.35 6.63 22.16
C PHE A 661 20.15 5.78 21.64
N PRO A 662 18.99 5.76 22.33
CA PRO A 662 18.61 6.60 23.46
C PRO A 662 18.95 6.00 24.84
N PHE A 663 19.72 4.92 24.91
CA PHE A 663 20.18 4.35 26.19
C PHE A 663 21.35 5.13 26.81
N GLU A 664 21.97 6.02 26.02
CA GLU A 664 23.03 6.93 26.44
C GLU A 664 22.58 8.39 26.26
N GLN A 665 22.98 9.25 27.21
CA GLN A 665 22.61 10.68 27.27
C GLN A 665 23.62 11.57 26.54
N GLY A 666 23.95 11.22 25.30
CA GLY A 666 25.03 11.87 24.57
C GLY A 666 25.44 11.17 23.30
N THR A 667 26.44 11.73 22.63
CA THR A 667 27.08 11.11 21.48
C THR A 667 28.51 11.58 21.32
N THR A 668 29.36 10.74 20.72
CA THR A 668 30.74 11.09 20.37
C THR A 668 30.93 10.98 18.86
N LEU A 669 31.28 12.09 18.20
CA LEU A 669 31.63 12.12 16.79
C LEU A 669 33.14 12.21 16.63
N THR A 670 33.72 11.28 15.86
CA THR A 670 35.14 11.30 15.47
C THR A 670 35.25 11.66 14.00
N VAL A 671 36.00 12.72 13.70
CA VAL A 671 36.31 13.13 12.33
C VAL A 671 37.53 12.36 11.82
N ARG A 672 37.43 11.83 10.61
CA ARG A 672 38.52 11.24 9.84
C ARG A 672 38.70 12.04 8.56
N GLY A 673 39.95 12.22 8.14
CA GLY A 673 40.32 13.21 7.11
C GLY A 673 40.35 14.63 7.68
N GLY A 674 40.11 15.66 6.87
CA GLY A 674 40.14 17.03 7.37
C GLY A 674 39.63 18.07 6.39
N GLY A 675 39.28 19.24 6.90
CA GLY A 675 38.78 20.35 6.10
C GLY A 675 38.00 21.40 6.91
N LEU A 676 37.79 22.57 6.32
CA LEU A 676 36.98 23.63 6.89
C LEU A 676 35.49 23.37 6.64
N PHE A 677 34.73 23.25 7.72
CA PHE A 677 33.27 23.24 7.73
C PHE A 677 32.72 23.47 9.14
N GLU A 678 31.46 23.91 9.23
CA GLU A 678 30.73 24.00 10.49
C GLU A 678 29.96 22.69 10.76
N MET A 679 30.16 22.10 11.95
CA MET A 679 29.30 21.03 12.42
C MET A 679 28.11 21.63 13.18
N ARG A 680 26.90 21.45 12.64
CA ARG A 680 25.64 21.93 13.20
C ARG A 680 24.99 20.78 13.99
N LEU A 681 25.08 20.84 15.31
CA LEU A 681 24.54 19.82 16.21
C LEU A 681 23.11 20.20 16.61
N ARG A 682 22.12 19.34 16.35
CA ARG A 682 20.75 19.60 16.83
C ARG A 682 20.75 19.63 18.36
N VAL A 683 20.13 20.67 18.92
CA VAL A 683 19.83 20.80 20.34
C VAL A 683 18.32 20.55 20.49
N PRO A 684 17.91 19.34 20.93
CA PRO A 684 16.49 18.99 20.97
C PRO A 684 15.68 19.91 21.89
N VAL A 685 14.42 20.19 21.56
CA VAL A 685 13.55 21.03 22.39
C VAL A 685 13.38 20.51 23.83
N TRP A 686 13.51 19.19 24.06
CA TRP A 686 13.40 18.58 25.38
C TRP A 686 14.69 18.69 26.22
N ALA A 687 15.82 19.12 25.64
CA ALA A 687 17.13 19.19 26.30
C ALA A 687 17.30 20.44 27.20
N VAL A 688 16.36 20.64 28.13
CA VAL A 688 16.28 21.86 28.97
C VAL A 688 17.24 21.88 30.16
N ASP A 689 17.74 20.72 30.59
CA ASP A 689 18.73 20.60 31.68
C ASP A 689 20.18 20.76 31.19
N GLY A 690 20.33 21.23 29.94
CA GLY A 690 21.58 21.59 29.31
C GLY A 690 21.92 20.74 28.09
N PHE A 691 22.83 21.28 27.28
CA PHE A 691 23.45 20.59 26.15
C PHE A 691 24.89 21.08 26.11
N ARG A 692 25.85 20.16 26.30
CA ARG A 692 27.27 20.52 26.43
C ARG A 692 28.07 19.90 25.32
N VAL A 693 28.89 20.71 24.67
CA VAL A 693 29.73 20.28 23.55
C VAL A 693 31.19 20.46 23.92
N PHE A 694 31.98 19.42 23.71
CA PHE A 694 33.42 19.42 23.90
C PHE A 694 34.09 19.07 22.59
N VAL A 695 35.20 19.72 22.26
CA VAL A 695 36.08 19.27 21.18
C VAL A 695 37.47 19.00 21.73
N ASN A 696 37.99 17.79 21.49
CA ASN A 696 39.27 17.31 22.01
C ASN A 696 39.41 17.52 23.53
N GLY A 697 38.33 17.27 24.26
CA GLY A 697 38.25 17.41 25.72
C GLY A 697 38.02 18.82 26.24
N GLN A 698 38.03 19.84 25.38
CA GLN A 698 37.81 21.24 25.77
C GLN A 698 36.37 21.65 25.49
N ALA A 699 35.71 22.28 26.47
CA ALA A 699 34.35 22.78 26.31
C ALA A 699 34.31 23.88 25.23
N VAL A 700 33.35 23.79 24.31
CA VAL A 700 33.12 24.82 23.29
C VAL A 700 32.38 25.99 23.92
N SER A 701 32.87 27.22 23.70
CA SER A 701 32.22 28.44 24.17
C SER A 701 30.88 28.67 23.46
N GLY A 702 29.86 29.06 24.21
CA GLY A 702 28.54 29.39 23.70
C GLY A 702 27.43 28.81 24.58
N SER A 703 26.18 29.18 24.31
CA SER A 703 25.01 28.66 25.00
C SER A 703 24.10 27.96 24.01
N PRO A 704 24.19 26.62 23.87
CA PRO A 704 23.23 25.84 23.10
C PRO A 704 21.80 26.09 23.59
N MET A 705 20.87 26.36 22.68
CA MET A 705 19.47 26.66 23.00
C MET A 705 18.56 25.48 22.61
N PRO A 706 17.67 24.98 23.47
CA PRO A 706 16.69 23.96 23.10
C PRO A 706 15.86 24.39 21.86
N GLY A 707 15.61 23.44 20.94
CA GLY A 707 14.89 23.70 19.69
C GLY A 707 15.72 24.49 18.68
N SER A 708 17.03 24.27 18.64
CA SER A 708 17.94 24.98 17.72
C SER A 708 19.08 24.08 17.21
N TYR A 709 20.04 24.68 16.49
CA TYR A 709 21.30 24.04 16.14
C TYR A 709 22.46 24.81 16.75
N PHE A 710 23.34 24.10 17.46
CA PHE A 710 24.60 24.64 17.96
C PHE A 710 25.72 24.39 16.96
N GLY A 711 26.36 25.48 16.53
CA GLY A 711 27.39 25.47 15.51
C GLY A 711 28.80 25.35 16.07
N VAL A 712 29.61 24.46 15.50
CA VAL A 712 31.04 24.34 15.78
C VAL A 712 31.81 24.50 14.48
N SER A 713 32.31 25.71 14.21
CA SER A 713 33.08 26.03 13.01
C SER A 713 34.57 25.92 13.28
N ARG A 714 35.28 25.12 12.48
CA ARG A 714 36.73 24.91 12.59
C ARG A 714 37.31 24.25 11.34
N GLU A 715 38.62 24.33 11.24
CA GLU A 715 39.40 23.44 10.38
C GLU A 715 39.58 22.10 11.09
N TRP A 716 38.76 21.13 10.71
CA TRP A 716 38.78 19.79 11.31
C TRP A 716 39.98 19.00 10.84
N ARG A 717 40.58 18.24 11.77
CA ARG A 717 41.73 17.37 11.51
C ARG A 717 41.40 15.92 11.80
N ASP A 718 42.20 15.02 11.22
CA ASP A 718 42.01 13.59 11.44
C ASP A 718 42.18 13.26 12.92
N GLY A 719 41.20 12.57 13.48
CA GLY A 719 41.15 12.21 14.89
C GLY A 719 40.56 13.29 15.81
N ASP A 720 40.10 14.43 15.28
CA ASP A 720 39.32 15.38 16.10
C ASP A 720 38.04 14.69 16.63
N VAL A 721 37.75 14.92 17.91
CA VAL A 721 36.61 14.30 18.63
C VAL A 721 35.68 15.37 19.15
N VAL A 722 34.41 15.29 18.79
CA VAL A 722 33.30 16.09 19.32
C VAL A 722 32.50 15.22 20.28
N ARG A 723 32.42 15.60 21.55
CA ARG A 723 31.56 14.93 22.53
C ARG A 723 30.39 15.82 22.87
N VAL A 724 29.19 15.28 22.74
CA VAL A 724 27.92 15.92 23.13
C VAL A 724 27.40 15.22 24.38
N GLU A 725 27.07 15.99 25.41
CA GLU A 725 26.29 15.52 26.55
C GLU A 725 24.93 16.20 26.54
N VAL A 726 23.87 15.40 26.70
CA VAL A 726 22.48 15.86 26.73
C VAL A 726 21.75 15.14 27.86
N PRO A 727 21.72 15.71 29.08
CA PRO A 727 21.04 15.10 30.21
C PRO A 727 19.56 14.81 29.92
N PHE A 728 19.10 13.63 30.30
CA PHE A 728 17.69 13.25 30.20
C PHE A 728 16.99 13.53 31.52
N ARG A 729 15.77 14.06 31.42
CA ARG A 729 14.84 14.21 32.54
C ARG A 729 13.59 13.36 32.34
N MET A 730 13.00 12.94 33.46
CA MET A 730 11.65 12.40 33.47
C MET A 730 10.66 13.58 33.41
N ARG A 731 9.81 13.59 32.40
CA ARG A 731 8.87 14.70 32.13
C ARG A 731 7.52 14.17 31.70
N VAL A 732 6.50 15.01 31.79
CA VAL A 732 5.16 14.72 31.31
C VAL A 732 4.74 15.69 30.22
N GLU A 733 3.94 15.20 29.28
CA GLU A 733 3.24 16.02 28.28
C GLU A 733 1.74 15.87 28.48
N ARG A 734 1.05 16.99 28.62
CA ARG A 734 -0.40 17.05 28.80
C ARG A 734 -1.10 17.11 27.46
N THR A 735 -2.27 16.49 27.36
CA THR A 735 -3.12 16.75 26.20
C THR A 735 -3.69 18.18 26.25
N PRO A 736 -3.89 18.85 25.10
CA PRO A 736 -4.41 20.23 25.07
C PRO A 736 -5.84 20.37 25.60
N ASP A 737 -6.68 19.34 25.46
CA ASP A 737 -8.09 19.34 25.82
C ASP A 737 -8.39 18.76 27.22
N ASP A 738 -7.50 17.93 27.77
CA ASP A 738 -7.61 17.43 29.15
C ASP A 738 -6.23 17.37 29.82
N SER A 739 -5.95 18.34 30.69
CA SER A 739 -4.67 18.41 31.39
C SER A 739 -4.44 17.27 32.38
N SER A 740 -5.47 16.49 32.74
CA SER A 740 -5.31 15.30 33.59
C SER A 740 -4.80 14.09 32.81
N VAL A 741 -5.00 14.06 31.48
CA VAL A 741 -4.51 12.98 30.61
C VAL A 741 -3.11 13.34 30.12
N GLN A 742 -2.10 12.56 30.52
CA GLN A 742 -0.70 12.89 30.29
C GLN A 742 0.13 11.69 29.82
N ALA A 743 1.17 11.95 29.02
CA ALA A 743 2.16 10.97 28.59
C ALA A 743 3.48 11.19 29.33
N VAL A 744 4.14 10.11 29.74
CA VAL A 744 5.43 10.16 30.46
C VAL A 744 6.59 10.00 29.48
N PHE A 745 7.65 10.79 29.62
CA PHE A 745 8.84 10.71 28.79
C PHE A 745 10.11 10.68 29.65
N TYR A 746 11.13 9.99 29.15
CA TYR A 746 12.51 10.15 29.61
C TYR A 746 13.38 10.59 28.42
N GLY A 747 13.79 11.86 28.41
CA GLY A 747 14.39 12.48 27.23
C GLY A 747 13.46 12.44 25.99
N PRO A 748 13.87 11.82 24.86
CA PRO A 748 13.04 11.69 23.65
C PRO A 748 12.06 10.51 23.69
N VAL A 749 12.20 9.60 24.66
CA VAL A 749 11.48 8.31 24.69
C VAL A 749 10.20 8.44 25.50
N ASN A 750 9.06 8.18 24.87
CA ASN A 750 7.78 8.01 25.55
C ASN A 750 7.78 6.66 26.28
N LEU A 751 7.48 6.70 27.58
CA LEU A 751 7.34 5.53 28.43
C LEU A 751 5.87 5.18 28.59
N VAL A 752 5.54 3.90 28.42
CA VAL A 752 4.17 3.38 28.51
C VAL A 752 4.02 2.42 29.66
N ALA A 753 2.91 2.57 30.38
CA ALA A 753 2.60 1.73 31.52
C ALA A 753 2.06 0.37 31.03
N ARG A 754 2.72 -0.72 31.42
CA ARG A 754 2.32 -2.10 31.08
C ARG A 754 1.23 -2.56 32.03
N SER A 755 0.00 -2.66 31.53
CA SER A 755 -1.18 -3.07 32.31
C SER A 755 -2.32 -3.48 31.38
N ALA A 756 -3.08 -4.50 31.80
CA ALA A 756 -4.28 -4.96 31.10
C ALA A 756 -5.54 -4.17 31.45
N SER A 757 -5.43 -3.13 32.29
CA SER A 757 -6.57 -2.27 32.65
C SER A 757 -7.13 -1.57 31.43
N THR A 758 -8.44 -1.62 31.23
CA THR A 758 -9.14 -0.87 30.18
C THR A 758 -9.63 0.52 30.64
N SER A 759 -9.34 0.88 31.89
CA SER A 759 -9.51 2.25 32.43
C SER A 759 -8.16 2.93 32.56
N TYR A 760 -8.11 4.26 32.45
CA TYR A 760 -6.90 5.03 32.71
C TYR A 760 -6.30 4.69 34.07
N LEU A 761 -4.98 4.52 34.11
CA LEU A 761 -4.25 4.34 35.36
C LEU A 761 -4.11 5.69 36.03
N SER A 762 -4.61 5.78 37.27
CA SER A 762 -4.43 6.97 38.08
C SER A 762 -3.04 6.97 38.70
N VAL A 763 -2.26 8.02 38.45
CA VAL A 763 -0.91 8.19 38.99
C VAL A 763 -0.80 9.51 39.76
N ALA A 764 -0.04 9.50 40.86
CA ALA A 764 0.34 10.69 41.60
C ALA A 764 1.81 11.00 41.33
N LEU A 765 2.10 12.14 40.73
CA LEU A 765 3.44 12.55 40.31
C LEU A 765 4.01 13.64 41.21
N TYR A 766 3.16 14.34 41.96
CA TYR A 766 3.52 15.51 42.78
C TYR A 766 4.32 15.19 44.04
N ARG A 767 4.05 14.06 44.71
CA ARG A 767 4.61 13.79 46.06
C ARG A 767 6.15 13.83 46.12
N ASN A 768 6.84 13.63 44.99
CA ASN A 768 8.30 13.63 44.90
C ASN A 768 8.86 14.54 43.78
N SER A 769 8.07 15.49 43.23
CA SER A 769 8.60 16.40 42.20
C SER A 769 9.72 17.27 42.77
N ALA A 770 10.90 17.23 42.15
CA ALA A 770 11.99 18.13 42.52
C ALA A 770 11.67 19.56 42.07
N LEU A 771 12.27 20.57 42.72
CA LEU A 771 12.18 21.97 42.29
C LEU A 771 12.69 22.21 40.85
N SER A 772 13.40 21.23 40.27
CA SER A 772 13.85 21.24 38.86
C SER A 772 12.76 20.85 37.85
N GLY A 773 11.61 20.35 38.30
CA GLY A 773 10.57 19.80 37.42
C GLY A 773 10.94 18.44 36.80
N ASP A 774 12.06 17.84 37.22
CA ASP A 774 12.41 16.45 36.91
C ASP A 774 11.64 15.51 37.85
N LEU A 775 10.88 14.60 37.25
CA LEU A 775 10.03 13.64 37.95
C LEU A 775 10.75 12.33 38.27
N VAL A 776 12.05 12.21 37.98
CA VAL A 776 12.77 10.93 38.07
C VAL A 776 12.73 10.33 39.48
N SER A 777 12.71 11.16 40.52
CA SER A 777 12.57 10.77 41.93
C SER A 777 11.24 10.10 42.28
N SER A 778 10.22 10.25 41.43
CA SER A 778 8.94 9.53 41.56
C SER A 778 9.03 8.09 41.04
N PHE A 779 10.06 7.75 40.27
CA PHE A 779 10.20 6.46 39.58
C PHE A 779 11.39 5.66 40.11
N THR A 780 11.23 4.34 40.15
CA THR A 780 12.34 3.42 40.48
C THR A 780 12.82 2.74 39.21
N ALA A 781 14.09 2.87 38.84
CA ALA A 781 14.65 2.14 37.70
C ALA A 781 14.51 0.63 37.88
N VAL A 782 14.17 -0.10 36.81
CA VAL A 782 14.08 -1.57 36.84
C VAL A 782 15.46 -2.17 36.58
N GLU A 783 15.95 -2.97 37.53
CA GLU A 783 17.28 -3.58 37.43
C GLU A 783 17.42 -4.43 36.16
N GLY A 784 18.53 -4.24 35.44
CA GLY A 784 18.84 -5.00 34.21
C GLY A 784 18.01 -4.62 32.98
N LYS A 785 17.09 -3.65 33.07
CA LYS A 785 16.27 -3.17 31.94
C LYS A 785 16.46 -1.66 31.73
N PRO A 786 17.43 -1.25 30.88
CA PRO A 786 17.64 0.16 30.56
C PRO A 786 16.38 0.85 30.05
N LEU A 787 16.08 2.07 30.52
CA LEU A 787 14.87 2.83 30.21
C LEU A 787 13.55 2.25 30.73
N HIS A 788 13.60 1.23 31.59
CA HIS A 788 12.41 0.75 32.31
C HIS A 788 12.38 1.32 33.72
N PHE A 789 11.19 1.72 34.13
CA PHE A 789 10.94 2.33 35.43
C PHE A 789 9.70 1.71 36.07
N SER A 790 9.57 1.81 37.39
CA SER A 790 8.41 1.37 38.15
C SER A 790 7.84 2.53 38.93
N LEU A 791 6.52 2.70 38.86
CA LEU A 791 5.76 3.67 39.65
C LEU A 791 4.51 2.97 40.18
N GLY A 792 4.34 2.94 41.51
CA GLY A 792 3.17 2.31 42.13
C GLY A 792 3.01 0.81 41.83
N GLY A 793 4.12 0.10 41.53
CA GLY A 793 4.10 -1.31 41.16
C GLY A 793 3.78 -1.58 39.68
N VAL A 794 3.60 -0.55 38.86
CA VAL A 794 3.40 -0.66 37.42
C VAL A 794 4.70 -0.33 36.69
N GLU A 795 5.09 -1.20 35.75
CA GLU A 795 6.27 -0.99 34.90
C GLU A 795 5.95 -0.01 33.77
N PHE A 796 6.81 1.00 33.60
CA PHE A 796 6.84 1.94 32.49
C PHE A 796 8.01 1.57 31.59
N ALA A 797 7.72 1.25 30.33
CA ALA A 797 8.69 0.74 29.35
C ALA A 797 8.72 1.62 28.09
N PRO A 798 9.81 1.61 27.32
CA PRO A 798 9.90 2.39 26.08
C PRO A 798 8.85 2.01 25.04
N PHE A 799 8.20 2.99 24.42
CA PHE A 799 7.16 2.73 23.43
C PHE A 799 7.70 2.06 22.15
N PHE A 800 8.98 2.26 21.80
CA PHE A 800 9.60 1.63 20.64
C PHE A 800 9.70 0.10 20.74
N GLU A 801 9.54 -0.48 21.93
CA GLU A 801 9.53 -1.93 22.06
C GLU A 801 8.32 -2.51 21.34
N GLY A 802 8.59 -3.36 20.35
CA GLY A 802 7.60 -3.95 19.48
C GLY A 802 6.97 -5.19 20.09
N THR A 803 6.26 -5.04 21.22
CA THR A 803 5.62 -6.15 21.95
C THR A 803 4.10 -6.15 21.78
N ALA A 804 3.45 -7.23 22.23
CA ALA A 804 1.99 -7.37 22.31
C ALA A 804 1.49 -7.29 23.76
N GLU A 805 2.28 -6.69 24.65
CA GLU A 805 1.85 -6.46 26.02
C GLU A 805 0.83 -5.32 26.07
N PRO A 806 -0.28 -5.45 26.81
CA PRO A 806 -1.26 -4.39 26.93
C PRO A 806 -0.61 -3.18 27.62
N SER A 807 -0.80 -2.00 27.02
CA SER A 807 -0.10 -0.80 27.46
C SER A 807 -0.99 0.44 27.47
N HIS A 808 -0.56 1.43 28.27
CA HIS A 808 -1.16 2.76 28.33
C HIS A 808 -0.12 3.78 27.89
N VAL A 809 -0.38 4.45 26.76
CA VAL A 809 0.43 5.59 26.30
C VAL A 809 0.21 6.81 27.19
N TYR A 810 -1.03 6.98 27.63
CA TYR A 810 -1.48 8.05 28.49
C TYR A 810 -1.96 7.50 29.83
N VAL A 811 -1.64 8.21 30.89
CA VAL A 811 -2.11 7.98 32.26
C VAL A 811 -2.95 9.17 32.73
N GLN A 812 -3.77 8.97 33.76
CA GLN A 812 -4.52 10.04 34.38
C GLN A 812 -3.81 10.52 35.64
N VAL A 813 -3.36 11.76 35.65
CA VAL A 813 -2.69 12.36 36.80
C VAL A 813 -3.73 12.88 37.79
N ALA A 814 -3.64 12.42 39.04
CA ALA A 814 -4.57 12.74 40.13
C ALA A 814 -3.90 13.56 41.25
N ASP A 815 -3.04 14.50 40.87
CA ASP A 815 -2.37 15.39 41.80
C ASP A 815 -3.34 16.47 42.35
N PRO A 816 -3.09 17.01 43.56
CA PRO A 816 -3.91 18.09 44.10
C PRO A 816 -3.88 19.32 43.18
N VAL A 817 -5.05 19.87 42.86
CA VAL A 817 -5.21 21.14 42.14
C VAL A 817 -5.27 22.32 43.10
N LYS A 818 -4.82 23.50 42.66
CA LYS A 818 -4.98 24.75 43.40
C LYS A 818 -6.45 25.17 43.46
N GLY A 819 -6.77 26.13 44.34
CA GLY A 819 -8.14 26.66 44.49
C GLY A 819 -8.72 27.32 43.23
N ASP A 820 -7.89 27.61 42.22
CA ASP A 820 -8.28 28.15 40.91
C ASP A 820 -8.39 27.06 39.82
N GLY A 821 -8.17 25.78 40.17
CA GLY A 821 -8.22 24.64 39.25
C GLY A 821 -6.93 24.37 38.48
N SER A 822 -5.89 25.22 38.61
CA SER A 822 -4.58 24.97 38.00
C SER A 822 -3.82 23.85 38.72
N SER A 823 -2.94 23.15 38.00
CA SER A 823 -2.12 22.09 38.60
C SER A 823 -0.99 22.70 39.43
N LEU A 824 -0.61 22.04 40.53
CA LEU A 824 0.62 22.42 41.24
C LEU A 824 1.89 22.25 40.38
N LEU A 825 1.80 21.54 39.26
CA LEU A 825 2.84 21.40 38.24
C LEU A 825 2.96 22.60 37.28
N ASP A 826 2.15 23.65 37.42
CA ASP A 826 2.17 24.84 36.54
C ASP A 826 3.20 25.90 36.92
N GLU A 827 3.84 25.77 38.09
CA GLU A 827 4.81 26.72 38.64
C GLU A 827 6.26 26.19 38.68
N VAL A 828 6.49 24.97 38.20
CA VAL A 828 7.80 24.27 38.16
C VAL A 828 8.09 23.86 36.72
#